data_AF-A0A7Y3BY52-F1
#
_entry.id   AF-A0A7Y3BY52-F1
#
_cell.length_a   1.000
_cell.length_b   1.000
_cell.length_c   1.000
_cell.angle_alpha   90.00
_cell.angle_beta   90.00
_cell.angle_gamma   90.00
#
_symmetry.space_group_name_H-M   'P 1'
#
loop_
_entity.id
_entity.type
_entity.pdbx_description
1 polymer ?
#
loop_
_entity_poly.entity_id
_entity_poly.type
_entity_poly.pdbx_seq_one_letter_code
_entity_poly.pdbx_strand_id
1 'polypeptide(L)'
;MTYATVDGNEAAARVAHALSEVIAIYPITPASPMGELADAWSMAGRQNVWGDIPDVIEMQSEAGAAGSLHGALQAGALTTTFTASQGLLLMIPNLYKIAGELTAAVVHVAARTVATHALSIFGDHSDVMAVRQTGMAMLASGSVQEAHDLALVAHAATLRARVPFIHFFDGFRTSHEVAKVSLLDTGTMTSMIDDALVDEHRKRGLNPNAPVLRGTAQNPDVFFQAREASNPYHDAVPDLVQHEMDALASLTGRSYRLFDYVGHPEADRIVVLMGSGSGPVREVVEAGAARGERIGAIIVRLYRPFSATALADALPTSATSIAVLDRTKEPGAVGEPLYQDVLTALVESGTRPLPRVIGGRYGLSSKEFTPAMVLSVFDELQKDTPLPHFTVGIVDDISHLSLQTDNQSWSEPQVVSRAVFYGLGADGTVGANKNSVKIIGEETDLFAQGYFVYDSKKSGSRTVSHLRFGPDPIYSSYLIEEADFVACHNFGFLERFQMLDIAAPGATFLLNSPYPADEVWRHLPSDVQSQLIDKQLEMWVIDANRIAREAGLGGRINTVLQTCFFGLANIIEPDQAIAAIKTSIQKTYGKRGRAIVDRNWAVVDASLDGLERVALPTEVMGGRTMRPVVPPEAAVERVTAAIMAGTGDLLPVSALPVDGTFETGSAQWEKRTIAAEIPVWDPEICIDCARCALVCPHAAIRIKVVENEEVLNGAPGSFKSKIWEKSEAERLIVQVAPDDCTGCGVCVSICPAKSKEVAKHKAIDMEPITLHLDDERDNFDFFLSLPEYDRTRIRLDSVKGSQLAQPLFEFSGACAGCGETPYLKLMSQLFGDRIVVANATGCSSIYGGNLPTTPWSKDAGGRGPAWSNSLFEDNAEFGLGMRLAFDHHARSARHLLEEMEADIGQLATDVLAADQSNEAGINQQRDRVEELRRQLSHIGTIEAKRLGELAEYLVTTGVWIVGGDGWAYDIGFGGLDHVLASGRNVNILVLDTEVYSNTGGQTSKATPRAATAKFSAGGKTTAKKDLGMIAMGYGGVYVAQIAMGANMTQTIKAFVEAEAHPGPSLIIAYSPCIAHGYDLGEMAAHQKMAAESGYWPLYRFDPGREDKGDHALHLDSRKPRIPFKEFASTEARFAMLARSQPEVAARLFEEAQRDIVDRWHLYEQMVLVERTARFGDLEE
;
A
#
# COMPACT_ATOMS: atom_id res chain seq x y z
N MET A 1 33.66 13.52 -12.77
CA MET A 1 32.30 13.38 -12.22
C MET A 1 31.98 11.89 -12.17
N THR A 2 31.42 11.41 -11.06
CA THR A 2 31.01 10.01 -10.91
C THR A 2 29.50 9.94 -11.12
N TYR A 3 29.06 9.07 -12.03
CA TYR A 3 27.63 8.88 -12.30
C TYR A 3 27.12 7.63 -11.58
N ALA A 4 25.83 7.63 -11.24
CA ALA A 4 25.12 6.45 -10.77
C ALA A 4 23.66 6.50 -11.22
N THR A 5 23.02 5.34 -11.33
CA THR A 5 21.61 5.25 -11.68
C THR A 5 20.78 4.87 -10.45
N VAL A 6 20.13 5.88 -9.87
CA VAL A 6 19.43 5.80 -8.58
C VAL A 6 18.06 6.47 -8.66
N ASP A 7 17.20 6.27 -7.67
CA ASP A 7 15.95 7.01 -7.55
C ASP A 7 16.06 8.23 -6.62
N GLY A 8 15.03 9.08 -6.61
CA GLY A 8 15.01 10.31 -5.80
C GLY A 8 15.16 10.05 -4.28
N ASN A 9 14.62 8.93 -3.80
CA ASN A 9 14.80 8.52 -2.40
C ASN A 9 16.27 8.19 -2.10
N GLU A 10 16.91 7.34 -2.89
CA GLU A 10 18.32 6.99 -2.70
C GLU A 10 19.21 8.23 -2.85
N ALA A 11 18.90 9.12 -3.79
CA ALA A 11 19.61 10.37 -4.00
C ALA A 11 19.58 11.28 -2.75
N ALA A 12 18.40 11.53 -2.19
CA ALA A 12 18.26 12.34 -0.98
C ALA A 12 18.89 11.66 0.25
N ALA A 13 18.66 10.36 0.43
CA ALA A 13 19.18 9.59 1.56
C ALA A 13 20.72 9.58 1.60
N ARG A 14 21.40 9.54 0.45
CA ARG A 14 22.87 9.57 0.36
C ARG A 14 23.45 10.82 1.01
N VAL A 15 22.83 11.97 0.79
CA VAL A 15 23.24 13.24 1.39
C VAL A 15 22.84 13.30 2.87
N ALA A 16 21.59 12.94 3.19
CA ALA A 16 21.07 12.96 4.55
C ALA A 16 21.90 12.07 5.51
N HIS A 17 22.26 10.86 5.07
CA HIS A 17 23.11 9.93 5.83
C HIS A 17 24.53 10.48 6.00
N ALA A 18 25.10 11.06 4.95
CA ALA A 18 26.45 11.62 5.00
C ALA A 18 26.58 12.83 5.94
N LEU A 19 25.49 13.58 6.16
CA LEU A 19 25.49 14.85 6.89
C LEU A 19 24.73 14.83 8.23
N SER A 20 24.38 13.64 8.73
CA SER A 20 23.69 13.49 10.02
C SER A 20 24.46 12.60 10.99
N GLU A 21 24.26 12.86 12.28
CA GLU A 21 24.75 12.04 13.39
C GLU A 21 23.63 11.10 13.88
N VAL A 22 22.38 11.58 13.89
CA VAL A 22 21.19 10.82 14.31
C VAL A 22 20.12 10.89 13.21
N ILE A 23 19.41 9.78 13.01
CA ILE A 23 18.34 9.65 12.02
C ILE A 23 17.14 8.97 12.70
N ALA A 24 16.15 9.77 13.11
CA ALA A 24 14.91 9.26 13.71
C ALA A 24 13.90 8.99 12.60
N ILE A 25 13.30 7.79 12.56
CA ILE A 25 12.48 7.37 11.41
C ILE A 25 11.19 6.67 11.83
N TYR A 26 10.24 6.65 10.89
CA TYR A 26 9.07 5.77 10.89
C TYR A 26 8.67 5.50 9.42
N PRO A 27 8.22 4.28 9.07
CA PRO A 27 7.96 3.95 7.67
C PRO A 27 6.58 4.44 7.18
N ILE A 28 6.61 5.28 6.15
CA ILE A 28 5.45 5.64 5.36
C ILE A 28 5.79 5.66 3.86
N THR A 29 4.95 5.06 3.01
CA THR A 29 5.11 5.15 1.55
C THR A 29 4.81 6.59 1.09
N PRO A 30 5.56 7.17 0.14
CA PRO A 30 6.72 6.63 -0.59
C PRO A 30 8.10 7.02 0.00
N ALA A 31 8.17 7.50 1.25
CA ALA A 31 9.41 7.94 1.89
C ALA A 31 10.23 6.82 2.57
N SER A 32 9.60 5.68 2.86
CA SER A 32 10.22 4.53 3.56
C SER A 32 11.60 4.12 3.01
N PRO A 33 11.84 4.07 1.67
CA PRO A 33 13.14 3.67 1.15
C PRO A 33 14.31 4.53 1.66
N MET A 34 14.10 5.81 1.99
CA MET A 34 15.17 6.66 2.53
C MET A 34 15.65 6.16 3.90
N GLY A 35 14.71 5.87 4.82
CA GLY A 35 15.06 5.32 6.13
C GLY A 35 15.66 3.93 6.02
N GLU A 36 15.17 3.10 5.09
CA GLU A 36 15.65 1.73 4.90
C GLU A 36 17.10 1.70 4.43
N LEU A 37 17.45 2.60 3.50
CA LEU A 37 18.81 2.76 3.01
C LEU A 37 19.73 3.31 4.10
N ALA A 38 19.27 4.30 4.88
CA ALA A 38 20.04 4.86 5.98
C ALA A 38 20.38 3.79 7.04
N ASP A 39 19.39 3.00 7.48
CA ASP A 39 19.61 1.87 8.40
C ASP A 39 20.59 0.84 7.81
N ALA A 40 20.35 0.41 6.56
CA ALA A 40 21.19 -0.58 5.90
C ALA A 40 22.65 -0.10 5.76
N TRP A 41 22.87 1.18 5.48
CA TRP A 41 24.20 1.77 5.40
C TRP A 41 24.88 1.88 6.76
N SER A 42 24.17 2.34 7.80
CA SER A 42 24.73 2.39 9.15
C SER A 42 25.07 1.00 9.69
N MET A 43 24.22 0.00 9.48
CA MET A 43 24.49 -1.40 9.83
C MET A 43 25.68 -1.99 9.04
N ALA A 44 25.92 -1.51 7.82
CA ALA A 44 27.09 -1.87 7.03
C ALA A 44 28.36 -1.11 7.42
N GLY A 45 28.30 -0.24 8.45
CA GLY A 45 29.43 0.55 8.92
C GLY A 45 29.80 1.72 8.01
N ARG A 46 28.88 2.18 7.15
CA ARG A 46 29.11 3.37 6.33
C ARG A 46 29.22 4.58 7.24
N GLN A 47 30.33 5.29 7.12
CA GLN A 47 30.60 6.50 7.89
C GLN A 47 29.98 7.74 7.22
N ASN A 48 29.61 8.72 8.04
CA ASN A 48 29.29 10.09 7.64
C ASN A 48 30.57 10.88 7.31
N VAL A 49 30.43 12.17 6.97
CA VAL A 49 31.58 13.01 6.59
C VAL A 49 32.58 13.25 7.72
N TRP A 50 32.19 13.03 8.98
CA TRP A 50 33.05 13.16 10.17
C TRP A 50 33.71 11.83 10.61
N GLY A 51 33.45 10.74 9.90
CA GLY A 51 34.04 9.43 10.20
C GLY A 51 33.27 8.60 11.23
N ASP A 52 32.09 9.05 11.66
CA ASP A 52 31.21 8.31 12.58
C ASP A 52 30.10 7.59 11.82
N ILE A 53 29.52 6.55 12.43
CA ILE A 53 28.38 5.84 11.86
C ILE A 53 27.09 6.49 12.38
N PRO A 54 26.19 7.01 11.52
CA PRO A 54 24.94 7.61 11.97
C PRO A 54 24.07 6.63 12.77
N ASP A 55 23.51 7.07 13.89
CA ASP A 55 22.59 6.28 14.70
C ASP A 55 21.17 6.37 14.13
N VAL A 56 20.61 5.24 13.73
CA VAL A 56 19.29 5.15 13.10
C VAL A 56 18.33 4.50 14.07
N ILE A 57 17.23 5.19 14.39
CA ILE A 57 16.24 4.72 15.36
C ILE A 57 14.82 4.80 14.81
N GLU A 58 14.14 3.65 14.82
CA GLU A 58 12.71 3.56 14.52
C GLU A 58 11.88 3.91 15.75
N MET A 59 10.90 4.79 15.58
CA MET A 59 9.95 5.17 16.62
C MET A 59 8.61 4.44 16.45
N GLN A 60 7.66 4.63 17.37
CA GLN A 60 6.32 4.03 17.29
C GLN A 60 5.39 4.72 16.28
N SER A 61 5.72 5.95 15.88
CA SER A 61 4.98 6.77 14.91
C SER A 61 5.85 7.96 14.48
N GLU A 62 5.43 8.68 13.44
CA GLU A 62 6.08 9.93 13.02
C GLU A 62 6.01 11.01 14.10
N ALA A 63 4.98 11.03 14.94
CA ALA A 63 4.94 11.92 16.10
C ALA A 63 6.09 11.63 17.08
N GLY A 64 6.38 10.34 17.32
CA GLY A 64 7.53 9.90 18.11
C GLY A 64 8.87 10.21 17.43
N ALA A 65 8.96 10.04 16.10
CA ALA A 65 10.14 10.41 15.32
C ALA A 65 10.40 11.92 15.39
N ALA A 66 9.36 12.76 15.29
CA ALA A 66 9.49 14.21 15.41
C ALA A 66 9.92 14.66 16.82
N GLY A 67 9.42 14.00 17.86
CA GLY A 67 9.87 14.26 19.24
C GLY A 67 11.33 13.83 19.46
N SER A 68 11.74 12.71 18.89
CA SER A 68 13.12 12.22 18.98
C SER A 68 14.09 13.09 18.19
N LEU A 69 13.70 13.51 16.98
CA LEU A 69 14.38 14.54 16.20
C LEU A 69 14.58 15.80 17.04
N HIS A 70 13.50 16.34 17.62
CA HIS A 70 13.57 17.53 18.45
C HIS A 70 14.50 17.33 19.67
N GLY A 71 14.40 16.22 20.40
CA GLY A 71 15.26 15.92 21.54
C GLY A 71 16.75 15.84 21.19
N ALA A 72 17.10 15.14 20.10
CA ALA A 72 18.49 15.01 19.63
C ALA A 72 19.08 16.36 19.20
N LEU A 73 18.29 17.18 18.50
CA LEU A 73 18.65 18.55 18.14
C LEU A 73 18.91 19.42 19.38
N GLN A 74 18.06 19.30 20.41
CA GLN A 74 18.27 20.02 21.67
C GLN A 74 19.50 19.55 22.44
N ALA A 75 19.96 18.31 22.23
CA ALA A 75 21.23 17.81 22.78
C ALA A 75 22.45 18.21 21.94
N GLY A 76 22.26 18.90 20.81
CA GLY A 76 23.33 19.41 19.96
C GLY A 76 23.80 18.46 18.87
N ALA A 77 23.08 17.36 18.61
CA ALA A 77 23.38 16.45 17.51
C ALA A 77 22.74 16.94 16.19
N LEU A 78 23.43 16.77 15.07
CA LEU A 78 22.88 16.98 13.74
C LEU A 78 21.94 15.83 13.39
N THR A 79 20.66 16.14 13.23
CA THR A 79 19.61 15.12 13.16
C THR A 79 18.68 15.35 11.97
N THR A 80 18.31 14.27 11.29
CA THR A 80 17.34 14.27 10.17
C THR A 80 16.24 13.23 10.36
N THR A 81 15.22 13.29 9.49
CA THR A 81 14.12 12.31 9.40
C THR A 81 13.58 12.27 7.96
N PHE A 82 12.86 11.20 7.64
CA PHE A 82 12.17 10.99 6.37
C PHE A 82 10.67 10.79 6.63
N THR A 83 9.78 11.45 5.87
CA THR A 83 8.32 11.31 6.05
C THR A 83 7.53 11.68 4.80
N ALA A 84 6.20 11.55 4.85
CA ALA A 84 5.24 11.94 3.81
C ALA A 84 3.81 11.99 4.37
N SER A 85 2.88 12.69 3.72
CA SER A 85 1.42 12.59 3.94
C SER A 85 1.00 12.66 5.42
N GLN A 86 0.21 11.69 5.90
CA GLN A 86 -0.24 11.56 7.28
C GLN A 86 0.91 11.63 8.28
N GLY A 87 2.05 11.02 7.94
CA GLY A 87 3.25 11.05 8.76
C GLY A 87 3.75 12.47 9.00
N LEU A 88 3.77 13.31 7.96
CA LEU A 88 4.16 14.72 8.10
C LEU A 88 3.17 15.51 8.96
N LEU A 89 1.86 15.22 8.85
CA LEU A 89 0.84 15.85 9.71
C LEU A 89 1.08 15.56 11.20
N LEU A 90 1.46 14.32 11.53
CA LEU A 90 1.79 13.93 12.90
C LEU A 90 3.04 14.63 13.45
N MET A 91 3.91 15.17 12.59
CA MET A 91 5.09 15.94 13.01
C MET A 91 4.80 17.40 13.33
N ILE A 92 3.66 17.96 12.87
CA ILE A 92 3.34 19.40 12.96
C ILE A 92 3.62 20.01 14.33
N PRO A 93 3.20 19.41 15.47
CA PRO A 93 3.43 20.01 16.78
C PRO A 93 4.93 20.23 17.09
N ASN A 94 5.79 19.28 16.70
CA ASN A 94 7.23 19.42 16.90
C ASN A 94 7.90 20.31 15.84
N LEU A 95 7.37 20.40 14.61
CA LEU A 95 7.91 21.33 13.61
C LEU A 95 7.85 22.79 14.09
N TYR A 96 6.75 23.21 14.72
CA TYR A 96 6.65 24.53 15.36
C TYR A 96 7.71 24.74 16.44
N LYS A 97 7.99 23.71 17.24
CA LYS A 97 9.00 23.77 18.31
C LYS A 97 10.40 23.89 17.75
N ILE A 98 10.77 23.04 16.78
CA ILE A 98 12.09 23.04 16.15
C ILE A 98 12.36 24.38 15.46
N ALA A 99 11.38 24.90 14.69
CA ALA A 99 11.50 26.21 14.05
C ALA A 99 11.55 27.36 15.05
N GLY A 100 10.68 27.38 16.05
CA GLY A 100 10.64 28.42 17.09
C GLY A 100 11.90 28.49 17.96
N GLU A 101 12.67 27.40 18.04
CA GLU A 101 13.92 27.32 18.80
C GLU A 101 15.16 27.57 17.93
N LEU A 102 14.97 27.88 16.63
CA LEU A 102 16.01 28.19 15.65
C LEU A 102 17.15 27.17 15.71
N THR A 103 16.81 25.91 15.45
CA THR A 103 17.74 24.79 15.48
C THR A 103 17.88 24.17 14.10
N ALA A 104 19.12 24.04 13.63
CA ALA A 104 19.45 23.55 12.29
C ALA A 104 19.03 22.08 12.14
N ALA A 105 18.21 21.78 11.13
CA ALA A 105 17.71 20.44 10.86
C ALA A 105 17.14 20.37 9.43
N VAL A 106 17.13 19.17 8.85
CA VAL A 106 16.46 18.92 7.56
C VAL A 106 15.52 17.73 7.70
N VAL A 107 14.27 17.93 7.30
CA VAL A 107 13.23 16.92 7.16
C VAL A 107 13.06 16.66 5.66
N HIS A 108 13.34 15.45 5.20
CA HIS A 108 13.19 15.09 3.79
C HIS A 108 11.83 14.45 3.54
N VAL A 109 11.06 15.00 2.59
CA VAL A 109 9.66 14.61 2.34
C VAL A 109 9.48 14.14 0.90
N ALA A 110 9.02 12.90 0.72
CA ALA A 110 8.51 12.45 -0.56
C ALA A 110 7.01 12.80 -0.64
N ALA A 111 6.72 14.03 -1.09
CA ALA A 111 5.42 14.69 -0.97
C ALA A 111 4.28 13.84 -1.54
N ARG A 112 3.24 13.60 -0.73
CA ARG A 112 2.17 12.63 -0.97
C ARG A 112 0.82 13.19 -0.54
N THR A 113 -0.22 12.80 -1.28
CA THR A 113 -1.62 13.10 -0.99
C THR A 113 -2.02 12.80 0.46
N VAL A 114 -2.67 13.76 1.11
CA VAL A 114 -3.36 13.58 2.41
C VAL A 114 -4.68 12.85 2.19
N ALA A 115 -4.96 11.85 3.02
CA ALA A 115 -6.23 11.11 3.01
C ALA A 115 -7.40 12.07 3.33
N THR A 116 -8.41 12.08 2.44
CA THR A 116 -9.60 12.94 2.57
C THR A 116 -10.88 12.11 2.42
N HIS A 117 -11.46 12.07 1.22
CA HIS A 117 -12.55 11.15 0.86
C HIS A 117 -12.04 9.72 0.65
N ALA A 118 -10.75 9.57 0.34
CA ALA A 118 -10.06 8.32 0.17
C ALA A 118 -8.58 8.46 0.56
N LEU A 119 -7.94 7.34 0.89
CA LEU A 119 -6.48 7.23 0.99
C LEU A 119 -5.87 7.25 -0.41
N SER A 120 -4.78 7.98 -0.59
CA SER A 120 -3.88 7.77 -1.72
C SER A 120 -2.44 7.66 -1.24
N ILE A 121 -1.67 6.75 -1.85
CA ILE A 121 -0.22 6.64 -1.63
C ILE A 121 0.57 7.57 -2.56
N PHE A 122 -0.07 8.15 -3.56
CA PHE A 122 0.57 8.83 -4.68
C PHE A 122 0.89 10.30 -4.39
N GLY A 123 1.72 10.90 -5.24
CA GLY A 123 2.35 12.19 -5.01
C GLY A 123 1.49 13.39 -5.37
N ASP A 124 1.36 14.31 -4.41
CA ASP A 124 0.99 15.71 -4.61
C ASP A 124 1.55 16.54 -3.44
N HIS A 125 1.26 17.84 -3.37
CA HIS A 125 1.81 18.75 -2.37
C HIS A 125 0.88 19.02 -1.18
N SER A 126 -0.24 18.30 -1.03
CA SER A 126 -1.19 18.57 0.06
C SER A 126 -0.59 18.44 1.46
N ASP A 127 0.38 17.55 1.65
CA ASP A 127 1.08 17.36 2.91
C ASP A 127 2.05 18.50 3.25
N VAL A 128 2.92 18.86 2.31
CA VAL A 128 3.88 19.96 2.49
C VAL A 128 3.16 21.31 2.60
N MET A 129 2.04 21.49 1.90
CA MET A 129 1.22 22.71 2.03
C MET A 129 0.51 22.80 3.38
N ALA A 130 0.21 21.67 4.04
CA ALA A 130 -0.37 21.64 5.38
C ALA A 130 0.60 22.06 6.49
N VAL A 131 1.90 22.15 6.20
CA VAL A 131 2.94 22.55 7.17
C VAL A 131 3.62 23.89 6.85
N ARG A 132 3.17 24.62 5.82
CA ARG A 132 3.78 25.88 5.34
C ARG A 132 3.86 27.00 6.38
N GLN A 133 3.03 26.92 7.42
CA GLN A 133 2.91 27.90 8.51
C GLN A 133 3.78 27.57 9.75
N THR A 134 4.44 26.40 9.77
CA THR A 134 5.19 25.94 10.95
C THR A 134 6.42 26.78 11.28
N GLY A 135 6.89 27.59 10.32
CA GLY A 135 8.14 28.35 10.40
C GLY A 135 9.33 27.59 9.81
N MET A 136 9.15 26.38 9.30
CA MET A 136 10.20 25.68 8.53
C MET A 136 10.43 26.39 7.20
N ALA A 137 11.68 26.46 6.75
CA ALA A 137 11.98 26.77 5.35
C ALA A 137 11.55 25.59 4.46
N MET A 138 11.19 25.83 3.20
CA MET A 138 10.68 24.79 2.30
C MET A 138 11.39 24.88 0.95
N LEU A 139 12.13 23.83 0.59
CA LEU A 139 12.95 23.74 -0.61
C LEU A 139 12.51 22.54 -1.46
N ALA A 140 12.12 22.82 -2.71
CA ALA A 140 11.49 21.86 -3.62
C ALA A 140 12.44 21.38 -4.72
N SER A 141 12.41 20.08 -4.98
CA SER A 141 13.19 19.40 -6.02
C SER A 141 12.25 18.78 -7.06
N GLY A 142 12.48 19.09 -8.33
CA GLY A 142 11.68 18.63 -9.48
C GLY A 142 12.24 17.42 -10.23
N SER A 143 13.45 16.96 -9.92
CA SER A 143 14.08 15.79 -10.54
C SER A 143 14.92 14.99 -9.55
N VAL A 144 15.36 13.79 -9.95
CA VAL A 144 16.26 12.95 -9.12
C VAL A 144 17.60 13.66 -8.86
N GLN A 145 18.16 14.36 -9.85
CA GLN A 145 19.38 15.15 -9.69
C GLN A 145 19.16 16.32 -8.72
N GLU A 146 18.03 17.04 -8.84
CA GLU A 146 17.69 18.12 -7.91
C GLU A 146 17.49 17.59 -6.48
N ALA A 147 16.86 16.42 -6.30
CA ALA A 147 16.69 15.80 -4.99
C ALA A 147 18.03 15.46 -4.30
N HIS A 148 19.08 15.22 -5.10
CA HIS A 148 20.44 15.04 -4.61
C HIS A 148 21.09 16.38 -4.24
N ASP A 149 21.05 17.34 -5.15
CA ASP A 149 21.76 18.61 -5.04
C ASP A 149 21.15 19.54 -3.99
N LEU A 150 19.82 19.68 -3.99
CA LEU A 150 19.11 20.55 -3.06
C LEU A 150 18.99 19.95 -1.66
N ALA A 151 19.21 18.63 -1.49
CA ALA A 151 19.44 18.06 -0.18
C ALA A 151 20.72 18.65 0.45
N LEU A 152 21.83 18.77 -0.29
CA LEU A 152 23.07 19.36 0.21
C LEU A 152 22.88 20.86 0.52
N VAL A 153 22.21 21.59 -0.38
CA VAL A 153 21.87 23.01 -0.17
C VAL A 153 21.06 23.19 1.11
N ALA A 154 20.05 22.34 1.37
CA ALA A 154 19.24 22.44 2.58
C ALA A 154 20.08 22.22 3.86
N HIS A 155 20.97 21.23 3.86
CA HIS A 155 21.86 20.92 5.00
C HIS A 155 22.89 22.03 5.25
N ALA A 156 23.45 22.64 4.20
CA ALA A 156 24.37 23.77 4.34
C ALA A 156 23.64 25.04 4.80
N ALA A 157 22.51 25.37 4.17
CA ALA A 157 21.75 26.58 4.46
C ALA A 157 21.14 26.56 5.87
N THR A 158 20.67 25.40 6.36
CA THR A 158 20.08 25.31 7.71
C THR A 158 21.09 25.59 8.81
N LEU A 159 22.37 25.21 8.64
CA LEU A 159 23.43 25.53 9.60
C LEU A 159 23.68 27.03 9.68
N ARG A 160 23.73 27.71 8.52
CA ARG A 160 24.01 29.15 8.43
C ARG A 160 22.83 30.00 8.89
N ALA A 161 21.62 29.63 8.49
CA ALA A 161 20.40 30.36 8.83
C ALA A 161 19.88 30.02 10.24
N ARG A 162 20.25 28.85 10.79
CA ARG A 162 19.64 28.22 11.98
C ARG A 162 18.13 27.95 11.85
N VAL A 163 17.55 28.21 10.70
CA VAL A 163 16.16 27.87 10.38
C VAL A 163 16.13 26.43 9.85
N PRO A 164 15.29 25.54 10.41
CA PRO A 164 15.15 24.17 9.92
C PRO A 164 14.42 24.11 8.57
N PHE A 165 14.73 23.09 7.76
CA PHE A 165 14.24 22.93 6.39
C PHE A 165 13.34 21.71 6.21
N ILE A 166 12.31 21.86 5.39
CA ILE A 166 11.59 20.79 4.70
C ILE A 166 12.17 20.74 3.28
N HIS A 167 12.95 19.71 2.97
CA HIS A 167 13.38 19.43 1.59
C HIS A 167 12.43 18.41 1.00
N PHE A 168 11.71 18.77 -0.06
CA PHE A 168 10.68 17.89 -0.61
C PHE A 168 10.77 17.70 -2.12
N PHE A 169 10.27 16.55 -2.56
CA PHE A 169 10.18 16.16 -3.96
C PHE A 169 8.96 15.25 -4.14
N ASP A 170 8.44 15.19 -5.36
CA ASP A 170 7.14 14.58 -5.62
C ASP A 170 7.19 13.05 -5.40
N GLY A 171 6.30 12.56 -4.54
CA GLY A 171 6.15 11.15 -4.23
C GLY A 171 5.83 10.32 -5.48
N PHE A 172 6.48 9.17 -5.60
CA PHE A 172 6.54 8.34 -6.80
C PHE A 172 7.20 9.03 -8.00
N ARG A 173 6.63 10.13 -8.49
CA ARG A 173 7.03 10.79 -9.75
C ARG A 173 8.49 11.22 -9.76
N THR A 174 9.05 11.59 -8.61
CA THR A 174 10.49 11.82 -8.43
C THR A 174 11.09 10.78 -7.47
N SER A 175 10.40 10.44 -6.39
CA SER A 175 10.97 9.56 -5.35
C SER A 175 11.26 8.13 -5.82
N HIS A 176 10.55 7.64 -6.83
CA HIS A 176 10.68 6.29 -7.40
C HIS A 176 11.07 6.28 -8.88
N GLU A 177 11.22 7.45 -9.50
CA GLU A 177 11.83 7.55 -10.83
C GLU A 177 13.31 7.23 -10.70
N VAL A 178 13.78 6.25 -11.45
CA VAL A 178 15.19 5.88 -11.53
C VAL A 178 15.83 6.69 -12.64
N ALA A 179 16.87 7.46 -12.34
CA ALA A 179 17.57 8.28 -13.33
C ALA A 179 19.09 8.18 -13.16
N LYS A 180 19.82 8.39 -14.26
CA LYS A 180 21.28 8.60 -14.23
C LYS A 180 21.57 10.00 -13.67
N VAL A 181 22.27 10.06 -12.54
CA VAL A 181 22.65 11.32 -11.87
C VAL A 181 24.16 11.45 -11.69
N SER A 182 24.64 12.69 -11.67
CA SER A 182 26.00 13.05 -11.27
C SER A 182 26.06 13.16 -9.75
N LEU A 183 26.79 12.24 -9.11
CA LEU A 183 26.92 12.19 -7.66
C LEU A 183 27.82 13.31 -7.14
N LEU A 184 27.46 13.86 -5.99
CA LEU A 184 28.33 14.69 -5.15
C LEU A 184 29.32 13.76 -4.47
N ASP A 185 30.60 14.09 -4.56
CA ASP A 185 31.63 13.40 -3.79
C ASP A 185 31.72 13.98 -2.36
N THR A 186 32.40 13.24 -1.47
CA THR A 186 32.62 13.65 -0.08
C THR A 186 33.29 15.02 0.00
N GLY A 187 34.23 15.32 -0.91
CA GLY A 187 34.95 16.60 -0.94
C GLY A 187 34.01 17.79 -1.19
N THR A 188 33.04 17.62 -2.08
CA THR A 188 32.00 18.63 -2.37
C THR A 188 31.13 18.86 -1.14
N MET A 189 30.68 17.78 -0.49
CA MET A 189 29.87 17.89 0.73
C MET A 189 30.64 18.59 1.85
N THR A 190 31.87 18.18 2.14
CA THR A 190 32.71 18.81 3.18
C THR A 190 33.09 20.25 2.85
N SER A 191 33.13 20.64 1.58
CA SER A 191 33.43 22.03 1.18
C SER A 191 32.24 22.97 1.41
N MET A 192 31.01 22.46 1.41
CA MET A 192 29.80 23.25 1.67
C MET A 192 29.40 23.26 3.15
N ILE A 193 29.81 22.25 3.93
CA ILE A 193 29.51 22.18 5.36
C ILE A 193 30.60 22.88 6.16
N ASP A 194 30.25 24.01 6.78
CA ASP A 194 31.15 24.79 7.63
C ASP A 194 31.21 24.18 9.05
N ASP A 195 32.33 23.54 9.38
CA ASP A 195 32.56 22.92 10.69
C ASP A 195 32.44 23.93 11.86
N ALA A 196 32.67 25.24 11.64
CA ALA A 196 32.47 26.23 12.67
C ALA A 196 30.98 26.38 13.03
N LEU A 197 30.09 26.29 12.03
CA LEU A 197 28.64 26.33 12.25
C LEU A 197 28.13 25.04 12.91
N VAL A 198 28.75 23.90 12.59
CA VAL A 198 28.49 22.62 13.29
C VAL A 198 28.87 22.74 14.78
N ASP A 199 30.04 23.32 15.07
CA ASP A 199 30.47 23.57 16.44
C ASP A 199 29.56 24.56 17.18
N GLU A 200 29.02 25.58 16.50
CA GLU A 200 28.03 26.50 17.06
C GLU A 200 26.71 25.80 17.39
N HIS A 201 26.23 24.91 16.50
CA HIS A 201 25.06 24.06 16.77
C HIS A 201 25.27 23.20 18.02
N ARG A 202 26.41 22.51 18.10
CA ARG A 202 26.79 21.67 19.26
C ARG A 202 26.89 22.46 20.55
N LYS A 203 27.52 23.65 20.53
CA LYS A 203 27.65 24.54 21.71
C LYS A 203 26.30 25.02 22.24
N ARG A 204 25.25 25.02 21.42
CA ARG A 204 23.88 25.35 21.81
C ARG A 204 23.11 24.14 22.36
N GLY A 205 23.67 22.94 22.38
CA GLY A 205 23.03 21.78 23.01
C GLY A 205 22.84 21.95 24.51
N LEU A 206 21.79 21.34 25.06
CA LEU A 206 21.54 21.27 26.50
C LEU A 206 22.63 20.42 27.17
N ASN A 207 23.42 21.05 28.04
CA ASN A 207 24.53 20.40 28.72
C ASN A 207 24.51 20.78 30.22
N PRO A 208 24.54 19.81 31.17
CA PRO A 208 24.53 20.12 32.60
C PRO A 208 25.77 20.90 33.08
N ASN A 209 26.87 20.91 32.30
CA ASN A 209 28.05 21.72 32.59
C ASN A 209 27.91 23.19 32.13
N ALA A 210 26.90 23.50 31.31
CA ALA A 210 26.55 24.84 30.86
C ALA A 210 25.02 24.96 30.72
N PRO A 211 24.27 24.84 31.82
CA PRO A 211 22.83 24.67 31.76
C PRO A 211 22.12 25.93 31.27
N VAL A 212 21.13 25.73 30.40
CA VAL A 212 20.21 26.77 29.90
C VAL A 212 18.78 26.25 29.98
N LEU A 213 17.81 27.18 29.99
CA LEU A 213 16.38 26.87 30.00
C LEU A 213 15.77 27.12 28.62
N ARG A 214 14.93 26.20 28.13
CA ARG A 214 14.18 26.29 26.86
C ARG A 214 12.75 25.80 27.04
N GLY A 215 11.87 26.17 26.12
CA GLY A 215 10.47 25.74 26.15
C GLY A 215 9.66 26.28 27.33
N THR A 216 9.97 27.50 27.78
CA THR A 216 9.26 28.16 28.90
C THR A 216 7.79 28.41 28.57
N ALA A 217 6.93 28.42 29.59
CA ALA A 217 5.61 29.04 29.50
C ALA A 217 5.76 30.56 29.60
N GLN A 218 5.15 31.31 28.69
CA GLN A 218 5.22 32.77 28.63
C GLN A 218 3.82 33.37 28.65
N ASN A 219 3.68 34.48 29.37
CA ASN A 219 2.44 35.25 29.44
C ASN A 219 2.32 36.20 28.21
N PRO A 220 1.14 36.82 27.99
CA PRO A 220 0.94 37.76 26.89
C PRO A 220 1.84 39.01 26.92
N ASP A 221 2.46 39.33 28.06
CA ASP A 221 3.34 40.48 28.25
C ASP A 221 4.68 40.35 27.52
N VAL A 222 5.13 39.14 27.18
CA VAL A 222 6.42 38.90 26.49
C VAL A 222 6.33 37.94 25.30
N PHE A 223 5.27 37.12 25.20
CA PHE A 223 5.19 36.09 24.14
C PHE A 223 5.26 36.68 22.73
N PHE A 224 4.52 37.77 22.47
CA PHE A 224 4.49 38.36 21.12
C PHE A 224 5.88 38.92 20.74
N GLN A 225 6.51 39.66 21.64
CA GLN A 225 7.86 40.21 21.43
C GLN A 225 8.90 39.09 21.21
N ALA A 226 8.81 38.00 21.98
CA ALA A 226 9.69 36.85 21.81
C ALA A 226 9.46 36.12 20.48
N ARG A 227 8.20 36.05 20.00
CA ARG A 227 7.87 35.40 18.72
C ARG A 227 8.41 36.18 17.52
N GLU A 228 8.35 37.51 17.55
CA GLU A 228 8.88 38.39 16.49
C GLU A 228 10.42 38.47 16.49
N ALA A 229 11.07 38.07 17.58
CA ALA A 229 12.54 38.11 17.67
C ALA A 229 13.25 37.17 16.69
N SER A 230 12.54 36.18 16.11
CA SER A 230 13.09 35.30 15.08
C SER A 230 13.12 35.91 13.67
N ASN A 231 12.46 37.05 13.42
CA ASN A 231 12.29 37.60 12.07
C ASN A 231 13.63 37.78 11.31
N PRO A 232 14.71 38.35 11.90
CA PRO A 232 15.97 38.52 11.19
C PRO A 232 16.59 37.21 10.68
N TYR A 233 16.31 36.08 11.33
CA TYR A 233 16.79 34.77 10.88
C TYR A 233 16.02 34.31 9.65
N HIS A 234 14.70 34.49 9.62
CA HIS A 234 13.86 34.15 8.47
C HIS A 234 14.12 35.09 7.28
N ASP A 235 14.25 36.39 7.52
CA ASP A 235 14.53 37.39 6.48
C ASP A 235 15.84 37.11 5.74
N ALA A 236 16.83 36.53 6.42
CA ALA A 236 18.12 36.17 5.83
C ALA A 236 18.09 34.86 5.00
N VAL A 237 17.11 33.97 5.20
CA VAL A 237 17.09 32.65 4.55
C VAL A 237 17.22 32.72 3.02
N PRO A 238 16.46 33.57 2.29
CA PRO A 238 16.56 33.63 0.83
C PRO A 238 17.99 33.86 0.32
N ASP A 239 18.69 34.85 0.87
CA ASP A 239 20.06 35.19 0.46
C ASP A 239 21.06 34.08 0.82
N LEU A 240 20.89 33.46 1.99
CA LEU A 240 21.74 32.34 2.42
C LEU A 240 21.52 31.10 1.54
N VAL A 241 20.29 30.80 1.15
CA VAL A 241 20.00 29.70 0.23
C VAL A 241 20.58 29.98 -1.15
N GLN A 242 20.44 31.21 -1.68
CA GLN A 242 21.05 31.57 -2.96
C GLN A 242 22.58 31.45 -2.90
N HIS A 243 23.20 31.87 -1.78
CA HIS A 243 24.63 31.69 -1.56
C HIS A 243 25.06 30.23 -1.63
N GLU A 244 24.34 29.32 -0.97
CA GLU A 244 24.66 27.89 -1.01
C GLU A 244 24.39 27.26 -2.39
N MET A 245 23.37 27.74 -3.14
CA MET A 245 23.16 27.34 -4.53
C MET A 245 24.33 27.78 -5.43
N ASP A 246 24.85 28.99 -5.24
CA ASP A 246 26.00 29.51 -6.00
C ASP A 246 27.30 28.77 -5.64
N ALA A 247 27.47 28.39 -4.37
CA ALA A 247 28.57 27.56 -3.90
C ALA A 247 28.54 26.17 -4.55
N LEU A 248 27.37 25.52 -4.57
CA LEU A 248 27.17 24.26 -5.29
C LEU A 248 27.50 24.40 -6.78
N ALA A 249 27.05 25.48 -7.43
CA ALA A 249 27.33 25.75 -8.83
C ALA A 249 28.83 25.86 -9.11
N SER A 250 29.57 26.51 -8.21
CA SER A 250 31.02 26.67 -8.31
C SER A 250 31.77 25.33 -8.19
N LEU A 251 31.25 24.40 -7.41
CA LEU A 251 31.85 23.08 -7.18
C LEU A 251 31.45 22.04 -8.25
N THR A 252 30.24 22.17 -8.80
CA THR A 252 29.62 21.10 -9.60
C THR A 252 29.29 21.49 -11.03
N GLY A 253 29.26 22.79 -11.34
CA GLY A 253 28.79 23.36 -12.59
C GLY A 253 27.26 23.43 -12.72
N ARG A 254 26.49 22.98 -11.73
CA ARG A 254 25.02 22.98 -11.75
C ARG A 254 24.49 24.15 -10.93
N SER A 255 23.88 25.13 -11.62
CA SER A 255 23.35 26.35 -11.01
C SER A 255 21.86 26.26 -10.74
N TYR A 256 21.45 26.81 -9.59
CA TYR A 256 20.05 26.96 -9.20
C TYR A 256 19.79 28.38 -8.73
N ARG A 257 18.53 28.82 -8.82
CA ARG A 257 18.05 30.06 -8.19
C ARG A 257 16.86 29.77 -7.30
N LEU A 258 16.54 30.71 -6.41
CA LEU A 258 15.30 30.62 -5.61
C LEU A 258 14.06 30.44 -6.50
N PHE A 259 14.06 31.15 -7.64
CA PHE A 259 13.09 31.08 -8.73
C PHE A 259 13.86 30.97 -10.05
N ASP A 260 13.86 29.78 -10.67
CA ASP A 260 14.54 29.55 -11.95
C ASP A 260 13.64 29.97 -13.11
N TYR A 261 14.14 30.84 -13.98
CA TYR A 261 13.46 31.18 -15.24
C TYR A 261 13.95 30.30 -16.39
N VAL A 262 13.02 29.80 -17.20
CA VAL A 262 13.30 29.08 -18.44
C VAL A 262 12.37 29.58 -19.55
N GLY A 263 12.87 29.70 -20.78
CA GLY A 263 12.07 30.09 -21.95
C GLY A 263 12.55 31.35 -22.65
N HIS A 264 11.66 31.95 -23.46
CA HIS A 264 12.00 33.08 -24.32
C HIS A 264 12.36 34.33 -23.48
N PRO A 265 13.48 35.05 -23.71
CA PRO A 265 13.88 36.20 -22.88
C PRO A 265 12.83 37.32 -22.81
N GLU A 266 12.01 37.45 -23.84
CA GLU A 266 10.90 38.40 -23.92
C GLU A 266 9.53 37.71 -23.82
N ALA A 267 9.37 36.65 -23.03
CA ALA A 267 8.08 35.97 -22.89
C ALA A 267 6.98 36.90 -22.37
N ASP A 268 5.77 36.77 -22.93
CA ASP A 268 4.57 37.51 -22.50
C ASP A 268 3.59 36.66 -21.68
N ARG A 269 3.69 35.33 -21.80
CA ARG A 269 2.91 34.33 -21.07
C ARG A 269 3.83 33.42 -20.28
N ILE A 270 3.60 33.33 -18.96
CA ILE A 270 4.46 32.60 -18.03
C ILE A 270 3.65 31.54 -17.27
N VAL A 271 4.21 30.37 -17.06
CA VAL A 271 3.72 29.39 -16.08
C VAL A 271 4.60 29.43 -14.84
N VAL A 272 4.02 29.50 -13.64
CA VAL A 272 4.74 29.40 -12.36
C VAL A 272 4.34 28.09 -11.69
N LEU A 273 5.30 27.26 -11.32
CA LEU A 273 5.04 25.97 -10.68
C LEU A 273 6.22 25.48 -9.83
N MET A 274 6.00 24.36 -9.15
CA MET A 274 6.97 23.72 -8.28
C MET A 274 6.94 22.19 -8.46
N GLY A 275 8.05 21.53 -8.15
CA GLY A 275 8.15 20.06 -8.18
C GLY A 275 8.31 19.49 -9.59
N SER A 276 7.91 18.23 -9.77
CA SER A 276 8.23 17.44 -10.97
C SER A 276 7.46 17.86 -12.20
N GLY A 277 6.35 18.61 -12.05
CA GLY A 277 5.63 19.20 -13.17
C GLY A 277 6.49 20.16 -13.99
N SER A 278 7.62 20.61 -13.45
CA SER A 278 8.62 21.40 -14.18
C SER A 278 9.21 20.69 -15.40
N GLY A 279 9.26 19.36 -15.40
CA GLY A 279 9.75 18.55 -16.52
C GLY A 279 8.99 18.79 -17.83
N PRO A 280 7.70 18.41 -17.94
CA PRO A 280 6.89 18.65 -19.13
C PRO A 280 6.75 20.15 -19.46
N VAL A 281 6.72 21.04 -18.45
CA VAL A 281 6.69 22.49 -18.70
C VAL A 281 7.95 22.97 -19.39
N ARG A 282 9.12 22.50 -18.94
CA ARG A 282 10.41 22.84 -19.53
C ARG A 282 10.48 22.38 -20.99
N GLU A 283 10.07 21.13 -21.27
CA GLU A 283 10.06 20.61 -22.64
C GLU A 283 9.19 21.46 -23.58
N VAL A 284 7.98 21.82 -23.17
CA VAL A 284 7.09 22.67 -23.97
C VAL A 284 7.67 24.07 -24.17
N VAL A 285 8.18 24.69 -23.11
CA VAL A 285 8.70 26.05 -23.15
C VAL A 285 9.98 26.15 -23.97
N GLU A 286 10.92 25.22 -23.83
CA GLU A 286 12.16 25.20 -24.63
C GLU A 286 11.84 24.95 -26.11
N ALA A 287 10.96 23.99 -26.41
CA ALA A 287 10.53 23.71 -27.78
C ALA A 287 9.78 24.90 -28.42
N GLY A 288 8.87 25.54 -27.69
CA GLY A 288 8.15 26.73 -28.15
C GLY A 288 9.06 27.94 -28.32
N ALA A 289 9.97 28.19 -27.38
CA ALA A 289 10.95 29.27 -27.49
C ALA A 289 11.88 29.07 -28.69
N ALA A 290 12.29 27.83 -28.99
CA ALA A 290 13.05 27.51 -30.20
C ALA A 290 12.28 27.77 -31.50
N ARG A 291 10.93 27.73 -31.46
CA ARG A 291 10.04 28.14 -32.56
C ARG A 291 9.70 29.64 -32.56
N GLY A 292 10.23 30.41 -31.61
CA GLY A 292 9.96 31.85 -31.47
C GLY A 292 8.67 32.20 -30.72
N GLU A 293 8.05 31.23 -30.06
CA GLU A 293 6.90 31.50 -29.19
C GLU A 293 7.35 32.23 -27.91
N ARG A 294 6.65 33.31 -27.56
CA ARG A 294 6.96 34.17 -26.41
C ARG A 294 6.43 33.59 -25.10
N ILE A 295 6.79 32.35 -24.81
CA ILE A 295 6.39 31.63 -23.60
C ILE A 295 7.58 31.39 -22.68
N GLY A 296 7.30 31.29 -21.38
CA GLY A 296 8.31 31.06 -20.35
C GLY A 296 7.74 30.35 -19.13
N ALA A 297 8.62 29.95 -18.22
CA ALA A 297 8.26 29.34 -16.96
C ALA A 297 9.16 29.83 -15.81
N ILE A 298 8.56 29.93 -14.62
CA ILE A 298 9.26 30.09 -13.35
C ILE A 298 9.11 28.79 -12.56
N ILE A 299 10.24 28.18 -12.23
CA ILE A 299 10.30 27.00 -11.39
C ILE A 299 10.71 27.43 -9.98
N VAL A 300 9.78 27.28 -9.03
CA VAL A 300 9.97 27.68 -7.64
C VAL A 300 10.80 26.62 -6.93
N ARG A 301 11.95 27.03 -6.37
CA ARG A 301 12.84 26.16 -5.58
C ARG A 301 12.65 26.42 -4.11
N LEU A 302 12.87 27.66 -3.68
CA LEU A 302 12.60 28.08 -2.30
C LEU A 302 11.17 28.60 -2.19
N TYR A 303 10.27 27.78 -1.66
CA TYR A 303 8.87 28.16 -1.44
C TYR A 303 8.67 28.93 -0.13
N ARG A 304 9.45 28.61 0.90
CA ARG A 304 9.44 29.34 2.18
C ARG A 304 10.86 29.55 2.72
N PRO A 305 11.17 30.76 3.21
CA PRO A 305 10.43 32.01 3.06
C PRO A 305 10.26 32.44 1.59
N PHE A 306 9.11 33.02 1.25
CA PHE A 306 8.79 33.39 -0.14
C PHE A 306 9.30 34.80 -0.44
N SER A 307 10.36 34.91 -1.24
CA SER A 307 10.97 36.22 -1.57
C SER A 307 10.25 36.91 -2.73
N ALA A 308 9.44 37.92 -2.41
CA ALA A 308 8.70 38.69 -3.41
C ALA A 308 9.62 39.41 -4.41
N THR A 309 10.76 39.94 -3.92
CA THR A 309 11.77 40.59 -4.77
C THR A 309 12.41 39.59 -5.74
N ALA A 310 12.84 38.42 -5.26
CA ALA A 310 13.49 37.43 -6.11
C ALA A 310 12.54 36.87 -7.18
N LEU A 311 11.24 36.71 -6.87
CA LEU A 311 10.24 36.34 -7.87
C LEU A 311 10.09 37.44 -8.94
N ALA A 312 9.94 38.69 -8.51
CA ALA A 312 9.75 39.82 -9.42
C ALA A 312 10.95 39.99 -10.37
N ASP A 313 12.17 39.80 -9.87
CA ASP A 313 13.41 39.88 -10.63
C ASP A 313 13.59 38.71 -11.61
N ALA A 314 13.08 37.52 -11.28
CA ALA A 314 13.13 36.36 -12.16
C ALA A 314 12.16 36.46 -13.35
N LEU A 315 11.10 37.27 -13.25
CA LEU A 315 10.09 37.42 -14.30
C LEU A 315 10.54 38.38 -15.41
N PRO A 316 10.49 37.98 -16.70
CA PRO A 316 10.76 38.88 -17.83
C PRO A 316 9.91 40.14 -17.77
N THR A 317 10.47 41.31 -18.07
CA THR A 317 9.73 42.60 -18.03
C THR A 317 8.52 42.64 -18.97
N SER A 318 8.54 41.81 -20.02
CA SER A 318 7.45 41.64 -21.00
C SER A 318 6.29 40.76 -20.52
N ALA A 319 6.40 40.09 -19.37
CA ALA A 319 5.35 39.20 -18.87
C ALA A 319 4.07 39.99 -18.57
N THR A 320 2.97 39.59 -19.22
CA THR A 320 1.64 40.22 -19.08
C THR A 320 0.56 39.25 -18.60
N SER A 321 0.75 37.95 -18.77
CA SER A 321 -0.16 36.90 -18.31
C SER A 321 0.62 35.76 -17.62
N ILE A 322 0.12 35.30 -16.48
CA ILE A 322 0.73 34.27 -15.65
C ILE A 322 -0.32 33.22 -15.27
N ALA A 323 0.00 31.94 -15.45
CA ALA A 323 -0.74 30.83 -14.84
C ALA A 323 0.09 30.24 -13.70
N VAL A 324 -0.48 30.17 -12.50
CA VAL A 324 0.17 29.54 -11.35
C VAL A 324 -0.43 28.17 -11.14
N LEU A 325 0.41 27.13 -11.13
CA LEU A 325 -0.02 25.74 -11.03
C LEU A 325 0.31 25.18 -9.64
N ASP A 326 -0.74 24.84 -8.91
CA ASP A 326 -0.68 24.21 -7.60
C ASP A 326 -0.95 22.71 -7.71
N ARG A 327 -0.09 21.91 -7.10
CA ARG A 327 -0.26 20.45 -6.97
C ARG A 327 -0.98 20.11 -5.68
N THR A 328 -2.02 20.86 -5.31
CA THR A 328 -2.84 20.64 -4.11
C THR A 328 -4.27 21.14 -4.33
N LYS A 329 -5.16 20.89 -3.38
CA LYS A 329 -6.49 21.48 -3.32
C LYS A 329 -6.80 21.90 -1.89
N GLU A 330 -7.18 23.16 -1.69
CA GLU A 330 -7.71 23.67 -0.41
C GLU A 330 -9.22 23.97 -0.58
N PRO A 331 -10.12 23.03 -0.24
CA PRO A 331 -11.55 23.24 -0.43
C PRO A 331 -12.07 24.48 0.31
N GLY A 332 -12.69 25.40 -0.42
CA GLY A 332 -13.24 26.64 0.14
C GLY A 332 -12.26 27.81 0.26
N ALA A 333 -10.98 27.61 -0.06
CA ALA A 333 -10.01 28.70 -0.14
C ALA A 333 -10.28 29.61 -1.36
N VAL A 334 -9.84 30.86 -1.29
CA VAL A 334 -9.94 31.83 -2.40
C VAL A 334 -9.08 31.41 -3.60
N GLY A 335 -8.02 30.64 -3.36
CA GLY A 335 -7.20 29.96 -4.35
C GLY A 335 -6.17 29.08 -3.65
N GLU A 336 -5.37 28.34 -4.40
CA GLU A 336 -4.35 27.48 -3.82
C GLU A 336 -3.12 28.26 -3.30
N PRO A 337 -2.25 27.65 -2.45
CA PRO A 337 -1.20 28.37 -1.74
C PRO A 337 -0.20 29.11 -2.64
N LEU A 338 0.34 28.46 -3.68
CA LEU A 338 1.34 29.11 -4.54
C LEU A 338 0.70 30.23 -5.36
N TYR A 339 -0.50 30.03 -5.87
CA TYR A 339 -1.29 31.09 -6.52
C TYR A 339 -1.45 32.32 -5.64
N GLN A 340 -1.85 32.15 -4.38
CA GLN A 340 -2.00 33.26 -3.43
C GLN A 340 -0.67 33.96 -3.15
N ASP A 341 0.43 33.20 -2.97
CA ASP A 341 1.75 33.78 -2.70
C ASP A 341 2.30 34.59 -3.89
N VAL A 342 2.14 34.07 -5.12
CA VAL A 342 2.55 34.78 -6.34
C VAL A 342 1.77 36.08 -6.50
N LEU A 343 0.45 36.05 -6.29
CA LEU A 343 -0.37 37.26 -6.34
C LEU A 343 0.08 38.30 -5.32
N THR A 344 0.24 37.89 -4.06
CA THR A 344 0.69 38.78 -2.98
C THR A 344 2.07 39.35 -3.29
N ALA A 345 3.02 38.53 -3.71
CA ALA A 345 4.37 38.97 -4.05
C ALA A 345 4.42 39.98 -5.20
N LEU A 346 3.59 39.78 -6.24
CA LEU A 346 3.50 40.72 -7.36
C LEU A 346 2.92 42.07 -6.93
N VAL A 347 1.93 42.06 -6.03
CA VAL A 347 1.35 43.29 -5.46
C VAL A 347 2.34 44.00 -4.54
N GLU A 348 3.00 43.27 -3.64
CA GLU A 348 3.93 43.84 -2.66
C GLU A 348 5.23 44.35 -3.29
N SER A 349 5.78 43.64 -4.29
CA SER A 349 7.00 44.08 -4.96
C SER A 349 6.83 45.45 -5.64
N GLY A 350 5.66 45.74 -6.22
CA GLY A 350 5.32 47.05 -6.80
C GLY A 350 6.24 47.51 -7.93
N THR A 351 7.13 46.65 -8.42
CA THR A 351 8.18 47.00 -9.40
C THR A 351 7.69 47.00 -10.85
N ARG A 352 6.46 46.51 -11.09
CA ARG A 352 5.89 46.30 -12.41
C ARG A 352 4.37 46.45 -12.42
N PRO A 353 3.74 46.74 -13.59
CA PRO A 353 2.30 46.59 -13.74
C PRO A 353 1.89 45.16 -13.42
N LEU A 354 0.78 44.99 -12.68
CA LEU A 354 0.29 43.67 -12.28
C LEU A 354 -0.13 42.88 -13.52
N PRO A 355 0.53 41.75 -13.87
CA PRO A 355 0.09 40.91 -14.96
C PRO A 355 -1.26 40.25 -14.60
N ARG A 356 -1.97 39.78 -15.62
CA ARG A 356 -3.15 38.92 -15.39
C ARG A 356 -2.68 37.59 -14.81
N VAL A 357 -3.16 37.22 -13.62
CA VAL A 357 -2.78 35.96 -12.95
C VAL A 357 -4.01 35.06 -12.82
N ILE A 358 -3.88 33.82 -13.29
CA ILE A 358 -4.88 32.75 -13.13
C ILE A 358 -4.30 31.58 -12.32
N GLY A 359 -5.14 30.84 -11.61
CA GLY A 359 -4.73 29.69 -10.78
C GLY A 359 -5.20 28.36 -11.37
N GLY A 360 -4.33 27.37 -11.44
CA GLY A 360 -4.63 26.04 -11.95
C GLY A 360 -4.26 24.95 -10.96
N ARG A 361 -5.08 23.90 -10.88
CA ARG A 361 -4.71 22.67 -10.17
C ARG A 361 -4.34 21.57 -11.14
N TYR A 362 -3.31 20.81 -10.81
CA TYR A 362 -2.85 19.69 -11.61
C TYR A 362 -2.32 18.55 -10.73
N GLY A 363 -2.18 17.36 -11.31
CA GLY A 363 -1.30 16.32 -10.78
C GLY A 363 -1.62 15.77 -9.38
N LEU A 364 -2.84 15.98 -8.86
CA LEU A 364 -3.26 15.45 -7.56
C LEU A 364 -3.19 13.93 -7.55
N SER A 365 -2.65 13.34 -6.47
CA SER A 365 -2.48 11.90 -6.36
C SER A 365 -1.78 11.25 -7.57
N SER A 366 -0.69 11.86 -8.03
CA SER A 366 0.05 11.46 -9.23
C SER A 366 -0.80 11.34 -10.50
N LYS A 367 -1.91 12.09 -10.62
CA LYS A 367 -2.56 12.29 -11.92
C LYS A 367 -1.51 12.75 -12.93
N GLU A 368 -1.58 12.22 -14.15
CA GLU A 368 -0.62 12.58 -15.18
C GLU A 368 -0.66 14.08 -15.48
N PHE A 369 0.51 14.60 -15.85
CA PHE A 369 0.69 15.97 -16.29
C PHE A 369 1.64 15.96 -17.47
N THR A 370 1.07 15.96 -18.67
CA THR A 370 1.82 15.78 -19.93
C THR A 370 2.12 17.12 -20.60
N PRO A 371 3.04 17.17 -21.57
CA PRO A 371 3.26 18.36 -22.39
C PRO A 371 1.98 18.86 -23.10
N ALA A 372 1.10 17.97 -23.55
CA ALA A 372 -0.20 18.36 -24.12
C ALA A 372 -1.07 19.13 -23.11
N MET A 373 -1.07 18.70 -21.84
CA MET A 373 -1.75 19.42 -20.76
C MET A 373 -1.12 20.80 -20.52
N VAL A 374 0.21 20.91 -20.58
CA VAL A 374 0.90 22.21 -20.49
C VAL A 374 0.51 23.15 -21.63
N LEU A 375 0.42 22.64 -22.87
CA LEU A 375 -0.05 23.43 -24.02
C LEU A 375 -1.45 23.99 -23.77
N SER A 376 -2.37 23.18 -23.22
CA SER A 376 -3.72 23.66 -22.87
C SER A 376 -3.72 24.83 -21.87
N VAL A 377 -2.74 24.87 -20.95
CA VAL A 377 -2.56 26.01 -20.01
C VAL A 377 -2.10 27.26 -20.75
N PHE A 378 -1.15 27.14 -21.68
CA PHE A 378 -0.72 28.26 -22.51
C PHE A 378 -1.81 28.75 -23.47
N ASP A 379 -2.65 27.86 -23.97
CA ASP A 379 -3.83 28.22 -24.77
C ASP A 379 -4.87 28.96 -23.93
N GLU A 380 -5.09 28.56 -22.67
CA GLU A 380 -5.92 29.31 -21.74
C GLU A 380 -5.39 30.73 -21.53
N LEU A 381 -4.07 30.88 -21.32
CA LEU A 381 -3.43 32.20 -21.16
C LEU A 381 -3.56 33.11 -22.39
N GLN A 382 -3.79 32.55 -23.58
CA GLN A 382 -4.00 33.32 -24.82
C GLN A 382 -5.41 33.88 -24.94
N LYS A 383 -6.39 33.37 -24.19
CA LYS A 383 -7.78 33.82 -24.31
C LYS A 383 -7.91 35.28 -23.83
N ASP A 384 -8.87 35.98 -24.44
CA ASP A 384 -9.25 37.33 -24.00
C ASP A 384 -9.81 37.30 -22.57
N THR A 385 -10.61 36.27 -22.26
CA THR A 385 -11.20 36.01 -20.94
C THR A 385 -10.86 34.60 -20.46
N PRO A 386 -9.67 34.38 -19.89
CA PRO A 386 -9.30 33.09 -19.33
C PRO A 386 -10.10 32.78 -18.08
N LEU A 387 -10.26 31.49 -17.77
CA LEU A 387 -10.78 31.00 -16.50
C LEU A 387 -9.87 31.48 -15.35
N PRO A 388 -10.41 32.18 -14.33
CA PRO A 388 -9.60 32.61 -13.18
C PRO A 388 -9.04 31.44 -12.38
N HIS A 389 -9.81 30.36 -12.30
CA HIS A 389 -9.44 29.11 -11.66
C HIS A 389 -9.75 27.94 -12.60
N PHE A 390 -8.84 26.99 -12.74
CA PHE A 390 -9.03 25.83 -13.59
C PHE A 390 -8.44 24.54 -13.00
N THR A 391 -8.71 23.43 -13.66
CA THR A 391 -8.08 22.12 -13.44
C THR A 391 -7.55 21.58 -14.77
N VAL A 392 -6.54 20.74 -14.76
CA VAL A 392 -6.01 20.10 -15.97
C VAL A 392 -5.69 18.63 -15.69
N GLY A 393 -5.94 17.75 -16.66
CA GLY A 393 -5.76 16.30 -16.53
C GLY A 393 -7.00 15.52 -16.04
N ILE A 394 -8.17 16.16 -15.98
CA ILE A 394 -9.47 15.53 -15.65
C ILE A 394 -10.58 16.07 -16.55
N VAL A 395 -11.73 15.40 -16.55
CA VAL A 395 -12.98 15.93 -17.14
C VAL A 395 -13.91 16.38 -16.02
N ASP A 396 -13.99 17.68 -15.79
CA ASP A 396 -14.89 18.28 -14.80
C ASP A 396 -16.17 18.78 -15.49
N ASP A 397 -17.18 17.93 -15.50
CA ASP A 397 -18.51 18.21 -16.04
C ASP A 397 -19.51 18.72 -14.99
N ILE A 398 -19.06 18.99 -13.75
CA ILE A 398 -19.88 19.58 -12.69
C ILE A 398 -19.59 21.06 -12.54
N SER A 399 -18.34 21.42 -12.26
CA SER A 399 -17.94 22.83 -12.10
C SER A 399 -17.36 23.45 -13.35
N HIS A 400 -17.14 22.66 -14.41
CA HIS A 400 -16.63 23.11 -15.71
C HIS A 400 -15.30 23.86 -15.62
N LEU A 401 -14.45 23.48 -14.65
CA LEU A 401 -13.14 24.09 -14.45
C LEU A 401 -12.03 23.39 -15.25
N SER A 402 -12.28 22.21 -15.82
CA SER A 402 -11.26 21.45 -16.55
C SER A 402 -10.95 22.04 -17.92
N LEU A 403 -9.67 22.23 -18.21
CA LEU A 403 -9.19 22.58 -19.56
C LEU A 403 -9.31 21.38 -20.50
N GLN A 404 -9.72 21.65 -21.75
CA GLN A 404 -9.71 20.64 -22.82
C GLN A 404 -8.27 20.39 -23.26
N THR A 405 -7.87 19.12 -23.33
CA THR A 405 -6.52 18.71 -23.75
C THR A 405 -6.61 17.91 -25.04
N ASP A 406 -5.82 18.29 -26.04
CA ASP A 406 -5.58 17.47 -27.23
C ASP A 406 -4.28 16.69 -27.04
N ASN A 407 -4.37 15.40 -26.71
CA ASN A 407 -3.20 14.57 -26.46
C ASN A 407 -2.31 14.39 -27.71
N GLN A 408 -2.82 14.63 -28.92
CA GLN A 408 -2.02 14.55 -30.16
C GLN A 408 -1.22 15.83 -30.45
N SER A 409 -1.36 16.87 -29.63
CA SER A 409 -0.67 18.15 -29.81
C SER A 409 0.84 18.09 -29.49
N TRP A 410 1.32 16.99 -28.92
CA TRP A 410 2.72 16.79 -28.57
C TRP A 410 3.25 15.43 -29.05
N SER A 411 4.53 15.40 -29.42
CA SER A 411 5.27 14.16 -29.65
C SER A 411 6.69 14.30 -29.08
N GLU A 412 7.16 13.26 -28.39
CA GLU A 412 8.53 13.23 -27.87
C GLU A 412 9.57 13.20 -29.01
N PRO A 413 10.75 13.81 -28.83
CA PRO A 413 11.83 13.76 -29.83
C PRO A 413 12.24 12.32 -30.17
N GLN A 414 12.35 12.02 -31.47
CA GLN A 414 12.71 10.69 -31.99
C GLN A 414 14.10 10.17 -31.57
N VAL A 415 14.95 11.04 -31.02
CA VAL A 415 16.28 10.67 -30.50
C VAL A 415 16.20 9.91 -29.17
N VAL A 416 15.03 9.92 -28.51
CA VAL A 416 14.80 9.22 -27.25
C VAL A 416 14.14 7.86 -27.54
N SER A 417 14.81 6.77 -27.18
CA SER A 417 14.25 5.42 -27.26
C SER A 417 13.29 5.19 -26.10
N ARG A 418 12.08 4.72 -26.40
CA ARG A 418 10.96 4.55 -25.45
C ARG A 418 10.52 3.10 -25.42
N ALA A 419 10.61 2.47 -24.25
CA ALA A 419 10.25 1.06 -24.06
C ALA A 419 9.23 0.87 -22.93
N VAL A 420 8.20 0.06 -23.19
CA VAL A 420 7.11 -0.22 -22.26
C VAL A 420 6.96 -1.72 -22.02
N PHE A 421 6.84 -2.12 -20.76
CA PHE A 421 6.77 -3.53 -20.37
C PHE A 421 5.57 -3.78 -19.48
N TYR A 422 4.74 -4.73 -19.88
CA TYR A 422 3.60 -5.23 -19.12
C TYR A 422 3.96 -6.55 -18.44
N GLY A 423 4.01 -6.54 -17.10
CA GLY A 423 4.31 -7.71 -16.27
C GLY A 423 3.23 -8.00 -15.24
N LEU A 424 3.30 -9.18 -14.63
CA LEU A 424 2.46 -9.58 -13.50
C LEU A 424 3.19 -9.27 -12.18
N GLY A 425 2.46 -8.76 -11.17
CA GLY A 425 3.01 -8.53 -9.84
C GLY A 425 3.71 -9.79 -9.30
N ALA A 426 4.99 -9.66 -8.96
CA ALA A 426 5.92 -10.71 -8.52
C ALA A 426 6.53 -11.64 -9.59
N ASP A 427 6.37 -11.38 -10.90
CA ASP A 427 7.04 -12.14 -11.97
C ASP A 427 8.52 -11.74 -12.20
N GLY A 428 8.97 -10.64 -11.58
CA GLY A 428 10.33 -10.11 -11.67
C GLY A 428 10.57 -9.07 -12.76
N THR A 429 9.55 -8.68 -13.54
CA THR A 429 9.63 -7.69 -14.63
C THR A 429 10.18 -6.35 -14.19
N VAL A 430 9.59 -5.75 -13.15
CA VAL A 430 10.04 -4.45 -12.62
C VAL A 430 11.51 -4.52 -12.15
N GLY A 431 11.90 -5.61 -11.49
CA GLY A 431 13.27 -5.80 -11.03
C GLY A 431 14.26 -5.91 -12.19
N ALA A 432 13.90 -6.64 -13.26
CA ALA A 432 14.68 -6.70 -14.48
C ALA A 432 14.81 -5.33 -15.14
N ASN A 433 13.72 -4.58 -15.27
CA ASN A 433 13.72 -3.26 -15.89
C ASN A 433 14.54 -2.23 -15.10
N LYS A 434 14.45 -2.22 -13.76
CA LYS A 434 15.36 -1.42 -12.91
C LYS A 434 16.83 -1.76 -13.18
N ASN A 435 17.15 -3.04 -13.35
CA ASN A 435 18.50 -3.47 -13.68
C ASN A 435 18.90 -3.05 -15.11
N SER A 436 18.00 -3.14 -16.09
CA SER A 436 18.25 -2.69 -17.46
C SER A 436 18.56 -1.19 -17.53
N VAL A 437 17.81 -0.35 -16.80
CA VAL A 437 18.08 1.10 -16.69
C VAL A 437 19.45 1.36 -16.08
N LYS A 438 19.83 0.60 -15.04
CA LYS A 438 21.17 0.69 -14.43
C LYS A 438 22.27 0.27 -15.39
N ILE A 439 22.12 -0.87 -16.07
CA ILE A 439 23.11 -1.36 -17.04
C ILE A 439 23.33 -0.31 -18.14
N ILE A 440 22.26 0.20 -18.76
CA ILE A 440 22.40 1.19 -19.84
C ILE A 440 22.96 2.51 -19.29
N GLY A 441 22.47 3.00 -18.16
CA GLY A 441 22.92 4.26 -17.58
C GLY A 441 24.36 4.26 -17.06
N GLU A 442 24.85 3.13 -16.55
CA GLU A 442 26.19 3.00 -15.97
C GLU A 442 27.25 2.51 -16.97
N GLU A 443 26.86 1.73 -17.99
CA GLU A 443 27.80 1.16 -18.98
C GLU A 443 27.83 1.93 -20.31
N THR A 444 27.02 2.99 -20.47
CA THR A 444 26.99 3.85 -21.67
C THR A 444 26.98 5.33 -21.31
N ASP A 445 27.20 6.20 -22.30
CA ASP A 445 27.08 7.65 -22.14
C ASP A 445 25.62 8.14 -22.13
N LEU A 446 24.66 7.30 -22.49
CA LEU A 446 23.24 7.67 -22.54
C LEU A 446 22.72 8.06 -21.14
N PHE A 447 21.79 9.00 -21.11
CA PHE A 447 20.89 9.19 -20.00
C PHE A 447 19.83 8.09 -20.03
N ALA A 448 19.49 7.59 -18.84
CA ALA A 448 18.55 6.51 -18.65
C ALA A 448 17.53 6.93 -17.60
N GLN A 449 16.25 6.70 -17.90
CA GLN A 449 15.12 6.95 -17.01
C GLN A 449 14.25 5.69 -16.91
N GLY A 450 13.76 5.38 -15.71
CA GLY A 450 12.80 4.30 -15.48
C GLY A 450 11.72 4.72 -14.49
N TYR A 451 10.46 4.61 -14.90
CA TYR A 451 9.28 4.80 -14.05
C TYR A 451 8.43 3.55 -14.04
N PHE A 452 7.87 3.19 -12.88
CA PHE A 452 7.19 1.90 -12.68
C PHE A 452 5.82 2.15 -12.06
N VAL A 453 4.78 1.84 -12.84
CA VAL A 453 3.39 1.88 -12.41
C VAL A 453 3.04 0.55 -11.77
N TYR A 454 2.76 0.60 -10.47
CA TYR A 454 2.28 -0.54 -9.70
C TYR A 454 0.78 -0.41 -9.51
N ASP A 455 0.11 -1.56 -9.42
CA ASP A 455 -1.20 -1.62 -8.80
C ASP A 455 -1.02 -1.70 -7.27
N SER A 456 -1.90 -1.01 -6.57
CA SER A 456 -2.19 -1.17 -5.15
C SER A 456 -2.41 -2.62 -4.69
N LYS A 457 -2.90 -3.53 -5.54
CA LYS A 457 -2.99 -4.96 -5.23
C LYS A 457 -1.60 -5.56 -5.05
N LYS A 458 -1.40 -6.25 -3.92
CA LYS A 458 -0.09 -6.79 -3.51
C LYS A 458 0.48 -7.85 -4.45
N SER A 459 -0.35 -8.64 -5.13
CA SER A 459 0.11 -9.68 -6.04
C SER A 459 -0.88 -9.97 -7.16
N GLY A 460 -0.36 -10.47 -8.29
CA GLY A 460 -1.17 -10.92 -9.43
C GLY A 460 -1.88 -9.81 -10.20
N SER A 461 -1.48 -8.55 -10.00
CA SER A 461 -1.96 -7.38 -10.73
C SER A 461 -1.02 -7.02 -11.86
N ARG A 462 -1.50 -6.21 -12.81
CA ARG A 462 -0.68 -5.70 -13.92
C ARG A 462 0.31 -4.66 -13.40
N THR A 463 1.57 -4.77 -13.81
CA THR A 463 2.61 -3.75 -13.63
C THR A 463 3.01 -3.21 -14.98
N VAL A 464 3.29 -1.90 -15.07
CA VAL A 464 3.73 -1.26 -16.31
C VAL A 464 5.04 -0.52 -16.05
N SER A 465 6.10 -0.88 -16.78
CA SER A 465 7.39 -0.18 -16.70
C SER A 465 7.58 0.71 -17.92
N HIS A 466 7.94 1.96 -17.69
CA HIS A 466 8.24 2.96 -18.73
C HIS A 466 9.73 3.30 -18.66
N LEU A 467 10.46 3.03 -19.74
CA LEU A 467 11.89 3.27 -19.84
C LEU A 467 12.19 4.26 -20.97
N ARG A 468 13.04 5.23 -20.71
CA ARG A 468 13.57 6.17 -21.72
C ARG A 468 15.09 6.16 -21.72
N PHE A 469 15.67 6.24 -22.91
CA PHE A 469 17.11 6.33 -23.12
C PHE A 469 17.42 7.37 -24.20
N GLY A 470 18.40 8.24 -23.96
CA GLY A 470 18.74 9.29 -24.92
C GLY A 470 20.11 9.92 -24.66
N PRO A 471 20.67 10.66 -25.63
CA PRO A 471 21.96 11.33 -25.48
C PRO A 471 21.91 12.56 -24.57
N ASP A 472 20.72 13.15 -24.40
CA ASP A 472 20.49 14.36 -23.61
C ASP A 472 19.77 14.04 -22.27
N PRO A 473 19.86 14.93 -21.26
CA PRO A 473 19.09 14.78 -20.02
C PRO A 473 17.59 14.62 -20.29
N ILE A 474 16.98 13.63 -19.65
CA ILE A 474 15.56 13.31 -19.84
C ILE A 474 14.75 14.06 -18.79
N TYR A 475 13.91 14.99 -19.22
CA TYR A 475 13.02 15.79 -18.35
C TYR A 475 11.59 15.26 -18.31
N SER A 476 11.32 14.15 -19.02
CA SER A 476 9.98 13.62 -19.27
C SER A 476 9.39 12.93 -18.03
N SER A 477 8.98 13.72 -17.04
CA SER A 477 8.37 13.27 -15.78
C SER A 477 6.88 12.91 -15.94
N TYR A 478 6.54 12.24 -17.05
CA TYR A 478 5.22 11.74 -17.43
C TYR A 478 5.34 10.33 -18.05
N LEU A 479 4.24 9.61 -18.19
CA LEU A 479 4.23 8.27 -18.81
C LEU A 479 4.54 8.35 -20.31
N ILE A 480 5.00 7.24 -20.88
CA ILE A 480 5.17 7.13 -22.34
C ILE A 480 3.77 6.98 -22.96
N GLU A 481 3.49 7.71 -24.03
CA GLU A 481 2.23 7.60 -24.80
C GLU A 481 2.45 6.92 -26.17
N GLU A 482 3.69 6.97 -26.69
CA GLU A 482 4.12 6.29 -27.91
C GLU A 482 5.47 5.59 -27.67
N ALA A 483 5.51 4.27 -27.76
CA ALA A 483 6.67 3.43 -27.47
C ALA A 483 7.24 2.77 -28.74
N ASP A 484 8.57 2.75 -28.84
CA ASP A 484 9.32 2.09 -29.91
C ASP A 484 9.46 0.58 -29.66
N PHE A 485 9.34 0.17 -28.39
CA PHE A 485 9.39 -1.21 -27.94
C PHE A 485 8.28 -1.49 -26.92
N VAL A 486 7.49 -2.53 -27.15
CA VAL A 486 6.44 -2.99 -26.21
C VAL A 486 6.66 -4.47 -25.89
N ALA A 487 6.64 -4.83 -24.61
CA ALA A 487 6.73 -6.22 -24.17
C ALA A 487 5.54 -6.64 -23.32
N CYS A 488 4.97 -7.79 -23.61
CA CYS A 488 3.93 -8.44 -22.83
C CYS A 488 4.47 -9.74 -22.23
N HIS A 489 4.69 -9.76 -20.91
CA HIS A 489 5.32 -10.88 -20.23
C HIS A 489 4.32 -11.96 -19.77
N ASN A 490 3.02 -11.75 -19.99
CA ASN A 490 1.97 -12.71 -19.69
C ASN A 490 0.96 -12.78 -20.85
N PHE A 491 0.90 -13.94 -21.51
CA PHE A 491 0.03 -14.17 -22.67
C PHE A 491 -1.45 -13.80 -22.44
N GLY A 492 -1.99 -14.12 -21.27
CA GLY A 492 -3.41 -13.92 -20.96
C GLY A 492 -3.82 -12.45 -20.88
N PHE A 493 -2.87 -11.52 -20.77
CA PHE A 493 -3.18 -10.09 -20.76
C PHE A 493 -3.75 -9.58 -22.08
N LEU A 494 -3.33 -10.15 -23.21
CA LEU A 494 -3.83 -9.75 -24.52
C LEU A 494 -5.32 -10.08 -24.71
N GLU A 495 -5.87 -10.99 -23.91
CA GLU A 495 -7.30 -11.30 -23.95
C GLU A 495 -8.18 -10.24 -23.26
N ARG A 496 -7.60 -9.29 -22.50
CA ARG A 496 -8.36 -8.39 -21.63
C ARG A 496 -7.95 -6.92 -21.71
N PHE A 497 -6.70 -6.63 -22.10
CA PHE A 497 -6.14 -5.29 -22.05
C PHE A 497 -5.65 -4.84 -23.41
N GLN A 498 -5.98 -3.60 -23.77
CA GLN A 498 -5.45 -2.91 -24.95
C GLN A 498 -4.00 -2.48 -24.70
N MET A 499 -3.06 -3.41 -24.89
CA MET A 499 -1.64 -3.17 -24.60
C MET A 499 -0.88 -2.49 -25.73
N LEU A 500 -1.37 -2.64 -26.96
CA LEU A 500 -0.70 -2.16 -28.17
C LEU A 500 -1.10 -0.74 -28.54
N ASP A 501 -2.03 -0.10 -27.82
CA ASP A 501 -2.44 1.29 -28.06
C ASP A 501 -1.24 2.24 -28.00
N ILE A 502 -0.33 1.99 -27.04
CA ILE A 502 0.91 2.74 -26.83
C ILE A 502 2.01 2.44 -27.87
N ALA A 503 1.90 1.38 -28.68
CA ALA A 503 2.93 1.05 -29.66
C ALA A 503 2.93 2.08 -30.81
N ALA A 504 4.09 2.64 -31.12
CA ALA A 504 4.28 3.47 -32.31
C ALA A 504 4.20 2.62 -33.60
N PRO A 505 3.87 3.21 -34.76
CA PRO A 505 3.97 2.51 -36.04
C PRO A 505 5.39 1.97 -36.27
N GLY A 506 5.51 0.69 -36.64
CA GLY A 506 6.78 -0.01 -36.83
C GLY A 506 7.50 -0.43 -35.54
N ALA A 507 6.88 -0.25 -34.37
CA ALA A 507 7.48 -0.64 -33.09
C ALA A 507 7.70 -2.16 -32.97
N THR A 508 8.68 -2.54 -32.14
CA THR A 508 8.93 -3.95 -31.82
C THR A 508 7.99 -4.43 -30.71
N PHE A 509 7.34 -5.57 -30.92
CA PHE A 509 6.48 -6.21 -29.93
C PHE A 509 7.02 -7.59 -29.50
N LEU A 510 7.37 -7.73 -28.22
CA LEU A 510 7.82 -8.99 -27.62
C LEU A 510 6.71 -9.62 -26.78
N LEU A 511 6.34 -10.88 -27.06
CA LEU A 511 5.31 -11.61 -26.32
C LEU A 511 5.86 -12.90 -25.71
N ASN A 512 5.72 -13.04 -24.38
CA ASN A 512 5.91 -14.32 -23.70
C ASN A 512 4.71 -15.23 -24.00
N SER A 513 4.90 -16.26 -24.82
CA SER A 513 3.85 -17.11 -25.38
C SER A 513 4.14 -18.58 -25.13
N PRO A 514 3.14 -19.39 -24.70
CA PRO A 514 3.28 -20.84 -24.67
C PRO A 514 3.18 -21.49 -26.07
N TYR A 515 2.84 -20.71 -27.10
CA TYR A 515 2.70 -21.15 -28.48
C TYR A 515 3.88 -20.67 -29.35
N PRO A 516 4.40 -21.51 -30.27
CA PRO A 516 5.47 -21.14 -31.21
C PRO A 516 5.00 -20.15 -32.28
N ALA A 517 5.94 -19.58 -33.04
CA ALA A 517 5.66 -18.50 -34.00
C ALA A 517 4.68 -18.86 -35.14
N ASP A 518 4.59 -20.13 -35.52
CA ASP A 518 3.68 -20.62 -36.56
C ASP A 518 2.25 -20.89 -36.07
N GLU A 519 2.04 -20.99 -34.75
CA GLU A 519 0.73 -21.25 -34.14
C GLU A 519 0.13 -20.03 -33.43
N VAL A 520 0.96 -19.19 -32.81
CA VAL A 520 0.56 -18.11 -31.89
C VAL A 520 -0.51 -17.18 -32.48
N TRP A 521 -0.43 -16.89 -33.78
CA TRP A 521 -1.35 -15.98 -34.47
C TRP A 521 -2.83 -16.37 -34.27
N ARG A 522 -3.14 -17.67 -34.31
CA ARG A 522 -4.51 -18.20 -34.16
C ARG A 522 -5.07 -18.07 -32.74
N HIS A 523 -4.20 -17.86 -31.77
CA HIS A 523 -4.55 -17.71 -30.37
C HIS A 523 -4.76 -16.25 -29.96
N LEU A 524 -4.29 -15.29 -30.76
CA LEU A 524 -4.46 -13.86 -30.50
C LEU A 524 -5.88 -13.38 -30.81
N PRO A 525 -6.44 -12.46 -30.01
CA PRO A 525 -7.70 -11.79 -30.35
C PRO A 525 -7.61 -10.97 -31.64
N SER A 526 -8.73 -10.90 -32.38
CA SER A 526 -8.86 -10.16 -33.64
C SER A 526 -8.47 -8.68 -33.49
N ASP A 527 -8.81 -8.05 -32.36
CA ASP A 527 -8.45 -6.64 -32.08
C ASP A 527 -6.93 -6.45 -32.02
N VAL A 528 -6.23 -7.37 -31.35
CA VAL A 528 -4.76 -7.36 -31.24
C VAL A 528 -4.11 -7.62 -32.60
N GLN A 529 -4.65 -8.56 -33.38
CA GLN A 529 -4.19 -8.85 -34.74
C GLN A 529 -4.32 -7.62 -35.64
N SER A 530 -5.45 -6.90 -35.59
CA SER A 530 -5.64 -5.65 -36.34
C SER A 530 -4.59 -4.62 -35.99
N GLN A 531 -4.34 -4.38 -34.69
CA GLN A 531 -3.31 -3.42 -34.28
C GLN A 531 -1.90 -3.79 -34.76
N LEU A 532 -1.54 -5.08 -34.73
CA LEU A 532 -0.25 -5.56 -35.24
C LEU A 532 -0.09 -5.27 -36.73
N ILE A 533 -1.15 -5.48 -37.54
CA ILE A 533 -1.16 -5.24 -38.98
C ILE A 533 -1.16 -3.73 -39.29
N ASP A 534 -2.12 -2.99 -38.73
CA ASP A 534 -2.36 -1.57 -39.03
C ASP A 534 -1.15 -0.71 -38.67
N LYS A 535 -0.50 -1.02 -37.54
CA LYS A 535 0.72 -0.34 -37.09
C LYS A 535 2.00 -0.96 -37.66
N GLN A 536 1.91 -2.02 -38.46
CA GLN A 536 3.07 -2.71 -39.08
C GLN A 536 4.14 -3.10 -38.05
N LEU A 537 3.73 -3.67 -36.91
CA LEU A 537 4.63 -3.97 -35.80
C LEU A 537 5.60 -5.12 -36.13
N GLU A 538 6.77 -5.10 -35.51
CA GLU A 538 7.71 -6.22 -35.57
C GLU A 538 7.46 -7.19 -34.40
N MET A 539 6.74 -8.28 -34.66
CA MET A 539 6.32 -9.22 -33.61
C MET A 539 7.33 -10.36 -33.39
N TRP A 540 7.69 -10.57 -32.12
CA TRP A 540 8.56 -11.64 -31.63
C TRP A 540 7.89 -12.42 -30.49
N VAL A 541 8.10 -13.73 -30.44
CA VAL A 541 7.59 -14.61 -29.39
C VAL A 541 8.67 -15.46 -28.75
N ILE A 542 8.45 -15.82 -27.49
CA ILE A 542 9.31 -16.74 -26.74
C ILE A 542 8.51 -17.45 -25.64
N ASP A 543 8.75 -18.74 -25.41
CA ASP A 543 8.23 -19.44 -24.22
C ASP A 543 9.21 -19.33 -23.05
N ALA A 544 9.20 -18.17 -22.39
CA ALA A 544 10.10 -17.90 -21.28
C ALA A 544 9.83 -18.83 -20.08
N ASN A 545 8.60 -19.30 -19.91
CA ASN A 545 8.22 -20.20 -18.84
C ASN A 545 8.86 -21.58 -19.02
N ARG A 546 8.81 -22.13 -20.24
CA ARG A 546 9.47 -23.41 -20.55
C ARG A 546 10.98 -23.31 -20.38
N ILE A 547 11.61 -22.26 -20.91
CA ILE A 547 13.07 -22.04 -20.77
C ILE A 547 13.47 -21.96 -19.29
N ALA A 548 12.73 -21.19 -18.48
CA ALA A 548 13.00 -21.07 -17.05
C ALA A 548 12.85 -22.41 -16.30
N ARG A 549 11.82 -23.21 -16.64
CA ARG A 549 11.61 -24.56 -16.05
C ARG A 549 12.73 -25.52 -16.43
N GLU A 550 13.08 -25.62 -17.71
CA GLU A 550 14.13 -26.51 -18.21
C GLU A 550 15.50 -26.17 -17.59
N ALA A 551 15.77 -24.88 -17.33
CA ALA A 551 16.98 -24.42 -16.66
C ALA A 551 16.94 -24.55 -15.11
N GLY A 552 15.82 -25.01 -14.54
CA GLY A 552 15.66 -25.16 -13.09
C GLY A 552 15.57 -23.84 -12.32
N LEU A 553 15.08 -22.77 -12.96
CA LEU A 553 14.76 -21.48 -12.33
C LEU A 553 13.28 -21.37 -11.89
N GLY A 554 12.48 -22.43 -12.11
CA GLY A 554 11.05 -22.44 -11.79
C GLY A 554 10.27 -21.48 -12.69
N GLY A 555 9.35 -20.70 -12.11
CA GLY A 555 8.55 -19.71 -12.84
C GLY A 555 9.22 -18.34 -13.06
N ARG A 556 10.54 -18.22 -12.93
CA ARG A 556 11.25 -16.93 -13.04
C ARG A 556 11.66 -16.63 -14.47
N ILE A 557 10.83 -15.84 -15.15
CA ILE A 557 10.99 -15.46 -16.57
C ILE A 557 11.83 -14.19 -16.79
N ASN A 558 12.15 -13.46 -15.71
CA ASN A 558 12.74 -12.13 -15.77
C ASN A 558 14.09 -12.06 -16.52
N THR A 559 15.00 -13.01 -16.28
CA THR A 559 16.30 -13.05 -16.99
C THR A 559 16.15 -13.36 -18.48
N VAL A 560 15.17 -14.20 -18.84
CA VAL A 560 14.88 -14.53 -20.25
C VAL A 560 14.46 -13.26 -20.97
N LEU A 561 13.40 -12.62 -20.48
CA LEU A 561 12.77 -11.48 -21.14
C LEU A 561 13.65 -10.23 -21.13
N GLN A 562 14.47 -10.05 -20.08
CA GLN A 562 15.51 -9.03 -20.07
C GLN A 562 16.51 -9.22 -21.21
N THR A 563 16.96 -10.46 -21.43
CA THR A 563 17.91 -10.77 -22.51
C THR A 563 17.29 -10.48 -23.87
N CYS A 564 16.03 -10.86 -24.09
CA CYS A 564 15.30 -10.57 -25.32
C CYS A 564 15.16 -9.06 -25.57
N PHE A 565 14.88 -8.25 -24.54
CA PHE A 565 14.85 -6.80 -24.67
C PHE A 565 16.17 -6.25 -25.20
N PHE A 566 17.30 -6.63 -24.59
CA PHE A 566 18.61 -6.18 -25.04
C PHE A 566 18.96 -6.65 -26.46
N GLY A 567 18.52 -7.85 -26.86
CA GLY A 567 18.74 -8.38 -28.20
C GLY A 567 17.89 -7.72 -29.29
N LEU A 568 16.75 -7.10 -28.93
CA LEU A 568 15.79 -6.54 -29.87
C LEU A 568 15.74 -5.01 -29.90
N ALA A 569 15.97 -4.34 -28.76
CA ALA A 569 15.76 -2.90 -28.65
C ALA A 569 16.81 -2.04 -29.37
N ASN A 570 17.94 -2.64 -29.79
CA ASN A 570 19.03 -1.97 -30.52
C ASN A 570 19.57 -0.69 -29.83
N ILE A 571 19.55 -0.64 -28.49
CA ILE A 571 20.07 0.50 -27.70
C ILE A 571 21.59 0.41 -27.51
N ILE A 572 22.09 -0.82 -27.36
CA ILE A 572 23.52 -1.15 -27.25
C ILE A 572 23.83 -2.35 -28.13
N GLU A 573 25.09 -2.49 -28.55
CA GLU A 573 25.52 -3.63 -29.37
C GLU A 573 25.27 -4.97 -28.63
N PRO A 574 24.74 -6.01 -29.32
CA PRO A 574 24.30 -7.25 -28.67
C PRO A 574 25.36 -7.93 -27.79
N ASP A 575 26.61 -8.01 -28.27
CA ASP A 575 27.71 -8.64 -27.52
C ASP A 575 28.04 -7.87 -26.23
N GLN A 576 27.98 -6.54 -26.28
CA GLN A 576 28.17 -5.67 -25.11
C GLN A 576 27.03 -5.87 -24.11
N ALA A 577 25.81 -5.98 -24.60
CA ALA A 577 24.63 -6.21 -23.77
C ALA A 577 24.71 -7.54 -23.01
N ILE A 578 25.04 -8.63 -23.71
CA ILE A 578 25.18 -9.97 -23.11
C ILE A 578 26.28 -9.96 -22.04
N ALA A 579 27.42 -9.33 -22.32
CA ALA A 579 28.51 -9.21 -21.37
C ALA A 579 28.09 -8.43 -20.10
N ALA A 580 27.37 -7.31 -20.27
CA ALA A 580 26.87 -6.52 -19.16
C ALA A 580 25.82 -7.27 -18.31
N ILE A 581 24.89 -7.98 -18.94
CA ILE A 581 23.91 -8.85 -18.26
C ILE A 581 24.62 -9.94 -17.45
N LYS A 582 25.57 -10.67 -18.06
CA LYS A 582 26.32 -11.74 -17.38
C LYS A 582 27.14 -11.20 -16.20
N THR A 583 27.70 -9.99 -16.32
CA THR A 583 28.40 -9.28 -15.24
C THR A 583 27.44 -8.88 -14.11
N SER A 584 26.27 -8.33 -14.44
CA SER A 584 25.23 -7.98 -13.47
C SER A 584 24.70 -9.21 -12.71
N ILE A 585 24.51 -10.34 -13.41
CA ILE A 585 24.15 -11.64 -12.81
C ILE A 585 25.23 -12.10 -11.82
N GLN A 586 26.51 -12.01 -12.17
CA GLN A 586 27.62 -12.37 -11.29
C GLN A 586 27.66 -11.47 -10.04
N LYS A 587 27.47 -10.15 -10.19
CA LYS A 587 27.43 -9.19 -9.09
C LYS A 587 26.26 -9.46 -8.14
N THR A 588 25.09 -9.77 -8.69
CA THR A 588 23.83 -9.96 -7.94
C THR A 588 23.75 -11.34 -7.27
N TYR A 589 24.10 -12.40 -8.00
CA TYR A 589 23.89 -13.79 -7.56
C TYR A 589 25.17 -14.52 -7.16
N GLY A 590 26.36 -13.94 -7.35
CA GLY A 590 27.63 -14.58 -7.01
C GLY A 590 27.71 -15.03 -5.55
N LYS A 591 27.14 -14.24 -4.63
CA LYS A 591 27.07 -14.57 -3.19
C LYS A 591 26.12 -15.75 -2.86
N ARG A 592 25.23 -16.13 -3.78
CA ARG A 592 24.29 -17.24 -3.62
C ARG A 592 24.81 -18.59 -4.14
N GLY A 593 26.03 -18.61 -4.69
CA GLY A 593 26.72 -19.82 -5.13
C GLY A 593 26.79 -19.96 -6.66
N ARG A 594 27.85 -20.64 -7.12
CA ARG A 594 28.20 -20.74 -8.55
C ARG A 594 27.12 -21.41 -9.42
N ALA A 595 26.44 -22.42 -8.87
CA ALA A 595 25.38 -23.12 -9.59
C ALA A 595 24.20 -22.21 -9.99
N ILE A 596 23.85 -21.20 -9.17
CA ILE A 596 22.78 -20.25 -9.51
C ILE A 596 23.25 -19.33 -10.64
N VAL A 597 24.51 -18.87 -10.60
CA VAL A 597 25.09 -18.03 -11.66
C VAL A 597 25.12 -18.79 -12.98
N ASP A 598 25.66 -20.01 -13.00
CA ASP A 598 25.78 -20.80 -14.23
C ASP A 598 24.41 -21.11 -14.84
N ARG A 599 23.38 -21.38 -14.02
CA ARG A 599 21.99 -21.53 -14.51
C ARG A 599 21.45 -20.25 -15.15
N ASN A 600 21.70 -19.09 -14.55
CA ASN A 600 21.26 -17.82 -15.12
C ASN A 600 22.02 -17.50 -16.43
N TRP A 601 23.31 -17.83 -16.53
CA TRP A 601 24.06 -17.67 -17.78
C TRP A 601 23.57 -18.60 -18.89
N ALA A 602 23.27 -19.87 -18.58
CA ALA A 602 22.67 -20.79 -19.54
C ALA A 602 21.31 -20.28 -20.05
N VAL A 603 20.53 -19.64 -19.17
CA VAL A 603 19.27 -18.99 -19.56
C VAL A 603 19.50 -17.83 -20.51
N VAL A 604 20.49 -16.96 -20.28
CA VAL A 604 20.82 -15.86 -21.21
C VAL A 604 21.08 -16.40 -22.61
N ASP A 605 21.91 -17.45 -22.73
CA ASP A 605 22.25 -18.04 -24.02
C ASP A 605 21.02 -18.68 -24.70
N ALA A 606 20.27 -19.50 -23.95
CA ALA A 606 19.05 -20.15 -24.46
C ALA A 606 17.92 -19.17 -24.84
N SER A 607 17.93 -17.95 -24.28
CA SER A 607 16.90 -16.94 -24.55
C SER A 607 17.03 -16.34 -25.95
N LEU A 608 18.26 -16.15 -26.43
CA LEU A 608 18.51 -15.64 -27.78
C LEU A 608 18.21 -16.70 -28.84
N ASP A 609 18.56 -17.96 -28.57
CA ASP A 609 18.26 -19.09 -29.45
C ASP A 609 16.75 -19.39 -29.54
N GLY A 610 16.00 -19.16 -28.44
CA GLY A 610 14.57 -19.43 -28.34
C GLY A 610 13.66 -18.29 -28.83
N LEU A 611 14.23 -17.21 -29.35
CA LEU A 611 13.48 -16.04 -29.82
C LEU A 611 13.05 -16.22 -31.27
N GLU A 612 11.74 -16.19 -31.53
CA GLU A 612 11.19 -16.47 -32.85
C GLU A 612 10.43 -15.25 -33.40
N ARG A 613 10.71 -14.88 -34.66
CA ARG A 613 9.99 -13.82 -35.36
C ARG A 613 8.69 -14.35 -35.94
N VAL A 614 7.59 -13.65 -35.71
CA VAL A 614 6.28 -13.97 -36.30
C VAL A 614 6.12 -13.22 -37.62
N ALA A 615 5.84 -13.95 -38.70
CA ALA A 615 5.49 -13.32 -39.97
C ALA A 615 4.05 -12.83 -39.93
N LEU A 616 3.84 -11.50 -39.93
CA LEU A 616 2.51 -10.92 -39.88
C LEU A 616 1.71 -11.23 -41.16
N PRO A 617 0.51 -11.83 -41.05
CA PRO A 617 -0.42 -11.96 -42.17
C PRO A 617 -0.94 -10.60 -42.66
N THR A 618 -1.52 -10.57 -43.86
CA THR A 618 -2.17 -9.37 -44.40
C THR A 618 -3.61 -9.19 -43.94
N GLU A 619 -4.21 -10.22 -43.34
CA GLU A 619 -5.59 -10.23 -42.89
C GLU A 619 -5.70 -10.84 -41.48
N VAL A 620 -6.68 -10.37 -40.72
CA VAL A 620 -7.05 -10.93 -39.43
C VAL A 620 -7.59 -12.34 -39.62
N MET A 621 -7.09 -13.30 -38.83
CA MET A 621 -7.50 -14.70 -38.87
C MET A 621 -8.28 -15.08 -37.61
N GLY A 622 -9.48 -15.67 -37.79
CA GLY A 622 -10.27 -16.24 -36.72
C GLY A 622 -11.42 -15.34 -36.22
N GLY A 623 -12.04 -15.75 -35.10
CA GLY A 623 -13.23 -15.09 -34.52
C GLY A 623 -13.15 -14.87 -33.01
N ARG A 624 -11.95 -14.89 -32.41
CA ARG A 624 -11.76 -14.61 -30.98
C ARG A 624 -11.65 -13.10 -30.79
N THR A 625 -12.51 -12.48 -30.01
CA THR A 625 -12.43 -11.05 -29.65
C THR A 625 -11.82 -10.89 -28.26
N MET A 626 -11.32 -9.70 -27.96
CA MET A 626 -10.94 -9.37 -26.59
C MET A 626 -12.14 -9.56 -25.66
N ARG A 627 -11.93 -10.16 -24.48
CA ARG A 627 -12.99 -10.35 -23.49
C ARG A 627 -13.17 -9.04 -22.72
N PRO A 628 -14.41 -8.63 -22.46
CA PRO A 628 -14.64 -7.48 -21.60
C PRO A 628 -14.13 -7.82 -20.18
N VAL A 629 -13.50 -6.84 -19.53
CA VAL A 629 -12.94 -7.03 -18.18
C VAL A 629 -14.03 -7.32 -17.15
N VAL A 630 -15.23 -6.80 -17.38
CA VAL A 630 -16.45 -7.10 -16.63
C VAL A 630 -17.48 -7.68 -17.60
N PRO A 631 -18.14 -8.81 -17.29
CA PRO A 631 -19.16 -9.39 -18.18
C PRO A 631 -20.31 -8.39 -18.47
N PRO A 632 -20.85 -8.33 -19.69
CA PRO A 632 -21.93 -7.39 -20.05
C PRO A 632 -23.20 -7.54 -19.21
N GLU A 633 -23.48 -8.74 -18.73
CA GLU A 633 -24.61 -9.10 -17.86
C GLU A 633 -24.40 -8.73 -16.38
N ALA A 634 -23.20 -8.30 -15.98
CA ALA A 634 -22.91 -7.94 -14.61
C ALA A 634 -23.61 -6.63 -14.22
N ALA A 635 -24.32 -6.64 -13.10
CA ALA A 635 -24.91 -5.43 -12.49
C ALA A 635 -23.84 -4.58 -11.76
N VAL A 636 -22.71 -4.32 -12.42
CA VAL A 636 -21.61 -3.51 -11.89
C VAL A 636 -21.80 -2.08 -12.35
N GLU A 637 -21.57 -1.13 -11.44
CA GLU A 637 -21.58 0.28 -11.79
C GLU A 637 -20.59 0.58 -12.92
N ARG A 638 -21.02 1.37 -13.90
CA ARG A 638 -20.21 1.83 -15.04
C ARG A 638 -18.83 2.36 -14.59
N VAL A 639 -18.79 3.00 -13.43
CA VAL A 639 -17.60 3.55 -12.77
C VAL A 639 -16.60 2.44 -12.44
N THR A 640 -17.02 1.48 -11.64
CA THR A 640 -16.21 0.34 -11.19
C THR A 640 -15.67 -0.45 -12.39
N ALA A 641 -16.51 -0.70 -13.39
CA ALA A 641 -16.10 -1.42 -14.61
C ALA A 641 -15.02 -0.67 -15.41
N ALA A 642 -15.14 0.66 -15.56
CA ALA A 642 -14.13 1.48 -16.25
C ALA A 642 -12.78 1.48 -15.52
N ILE A 643 -12.79 1.56 -14.19
CA ILE A 643 -11.57 1.49 -13.38
C ILE A 643 -10.93 0.09 -13.52
N MET A 644 -11.71 -1.00 -13.48
CA MET A 644 -11.21 -2.37 -13.70
C MET A 644 -10.58 -2.53 -15.09
N ALA A 645 -11.16 -1.90 -16.12
CA ALA A 645 -10.63 -1.90 -17.48
C ALA A 645 -9.35 -1.06 -17.65
N GLY A 646 -8.92 -0.31 -16.64
CA GLY A 646 -7.77 0.59 -16.71
C GLY A 646 -8.06 1.89 -17.45
N THR A 647 -9.33 2.28 -17.57
CA THR A 647 -9.78 3.52 -18.24
C THR A 647 -10.37 4.52 -17.24
N GLY A 648 -10.04 4.39 -15.96
CA GLY A 648 -10.55 5.26 -14.88
C GLY A 648 -10.23 6.74 -15.07
N ASP A 649 -9.13 7.08 -15.76
CA ASP A 649 -8.78 8.47 -16.11
C ASP A 649 -9.79 9.15 -17.06
N LEU A 650 -10.61 8.38 -17.78
CA LEU A 650 -11.65 8.90 -18.67
C LEU A 650 -12.96 9.22 -17.94
N LEU A 651 -13.09 8.80 -16.67
CA LEU A 651 -14.31 9.06 -15.89
C LEU A 651 -14.40 10.56 -15.55
N PRO A 652 -15.54 11.20 -15.83
CA PRO A 652 -15.74 12.59 -15.43
C PRO A 652 -16.05 12.70 -13.93
N VAL A 653 -15.95 13.91 -13.39
CA VAL A 653 -16.23 14.17 -11.96
C VAL A 653 -17.65 13.73 -11.56
N SER A 654 -18.66 13.92 -12.43
CA SER A 654 -20.05 13.48 -12.18
C SER A 654 -20.23 11.98 -12.02
N ALA A 655 -19.24 11.17 -12.43
CA ALA A 655 -19.30 9.74 -12.31
C ALA A 655 -18.92 9.24 -10.90
N LEU A 656 -18.21 10.03 -10.09
CA LEU A 656 -17.71 9.60 -8.79
C LEU A 656 -18.62 10.03 -7.63
N PRO A 657 -18.74 9.22 -6.56
CA PRO A 657 -19.48 9.60 -5.37
C PRO A 657 -18.80 10.78 -4.67
N VAL A 658 -19.60 11.77 -4.23
CA VAL A 658 -19.08 13.03 -3.66
C VAL A 658 -18.36 12.86 -2.32
N ASP A 659 -18.62 11.76 -1.62
CA ASP A 659 -18.07 11.42 -0.31
C ASP A 659 -17.14 10.18 -0.34
N GLY A 660 -16.90 9.61 -1.52
CA GLY A 660 -16.08 8.41 -1.66
C GLY A 660 -16.79 7.10 -1.28
N THR A 661 -18.12 7.08 -1.13
CA THR A 661 -18.87 5.85 -0.80
C THR A 661 -19.05 4.96 -2.03
N PHE A 662 -18.61 3.70 -1.96
CA PHE A 662 -18.76 2.69 -3.02
C PHE A 662 -19.59 1.50 -2.55
N GLU A 663 -20.27 0.84 -3.49
CA GLU A 663 -20.95 -0.42 -3.25
C GLU A 663 -19.96 -1.55 -2.90
N THR A 664 -20.44 -2.49 -2.08
CA THR A 664 -19.69 -3.69 -1.69
C THR A 664 -19.91 -4.83 -2.68
N GLY A 665 -19.02 -5.82 -2.68
CA GLY A 665 -19.18 -7.08 -3.40
C GLY A 665 -18.68 -7.01 -4.84
N SER A 666 -17.85 -6.03 -5.20
CA SER A 666 -17.40 -5.85 -6.58
C SER A 666 -16.31 -6.84 -6.99
N ALA A 667 -15.58 -7.47 -6.05
CA ALA A 667 -14.50 -8.42 -6.37
C ALA A 667 -14.97 -9.67 -7.14
N GLN A 668 -16.25 -10.07 -6.98
CA GLN A 668 -16.80 -11.22 -7.70
C GLN A 668 -16.80 -11.06 -9.22
N TRP A 669 -16.69 -9.83 -9.73
CA TRP A 669 -16.74 -9.53 -11.15
C TRP A 669 -15.36 -9.46 -11.82
N GLU A 670 -14.27 -9.56 -11.04
CA GLU A 670 -12.91 -9.41 -11.55
C GLU A 670 -12.42 -10.63 -12.33
N LYS A 671 -12.77 -11.83 -11.85
CA LYS A 671 -12.53 -13.14 -12.50
C LYS A 671 -11.15 -13.22 -13.15
N ARG A 672 -10.08 -13.06 -12.38
CA ARG A 672 -8.74 -12.69 -12.87
C ARG A 672 -8.00 -13.76 -13.67
N THR A 673 -8.29 -15.04 -13.44
CA THR A 673 -7.65 -16.21 -14.07
C THR A 673 -6.11 -16.17 -13.99
N ILE A 674 -5.56 -15.92 -12.79
CA ILE A 674 -4.11 -15.75 -12.59
C ILE A 674 -3.36 -17.02 -12.19
N ALA A 675 -4.07 -18.08 -11.80
CA ALA A 675 -3.47 -19.34 -11.38
C ALA A 675 -3.01 -20.19 -12.57
N ALA A 676 -1.83 -20.81 -12.46
CA ALA A 676 -1.37 -21.82 -13.43
C ALA A 676 -1.99 -23.21 -13.18
N GLU A 677 -2.27 -23.52 -11.91
CA GLU A 677 -2.89 -24.76 -11.45
C GLU A 677 -4.04 -24.42 -10.49
N ILE A 678 -5.08 -25.25 -10.49
CA ILE A 678 -6.24 -25.11 -9.59
C ILE A 678 -6.51 -26.42 -8.85
N PRO A 679 -7.11 -26.36 -7.65
CA PRO A 679 -7.42 -27.56 -6.89
C PRO A 679 -8.66 -28.29 -7.45
N VAL A 680 -8.51 -29.53 -7.90
CA VAL A 680 -9.59 -30.38 -8.44
C VAL A 680 -10.04 -31.40 -7.40
N TRP A 681 -11.35 -31.48 -7.17
CA TRP A 681 -11.93 -32.32 -6.11
C TRP A 681 -12.20 -33.77 -6.54
N ASP A 682 -11.89 -34.71 -5.65
CA ASP A 682 -12.22 -36.13 -5.73
C ASP A 682 -13.21 -36.53 -4.62
N PRO A 683 -14.49 -36.77 -4.95
CA PRO A 683 -15.53 -37.10 -3.97
C PRO A 683 -15.34 -38.47 -3.30
N GLU A 684 -14.66 -39.42 -3.94
CA GLU A 684 -14.51 -40.80 -3.44
C GLU A 684 -13.56 -40.86 -2.23
N ILE A 685 -12.56 -39.98 -2.20
CA ILE A 685 -11.56 -39.91 -1.13
C ILE A 685 -11.98 -38.92 -0.04
N CYS A 686 -12.78 -37.92 -0.38
CA CYS A 686 -13.18 -36.84 0.53
C CYS A 686 -13.82 -37.36 1.82
N ILE A 687 -13.35 -36.86 2.97
CA ILE A 687 -13.89 -37.19 4.31
C ILE A 687 -14.74 -36.05 4.89
N ASP A 688 -15.20 -35.14 4.04
CA ASP A 688 -16.16 -34.09 4.39
C ASP A 688 -15.66 -33.14 5.50
N CYS A 689 -14.35 -32.95 5.67
CA CYS A 689 -13.80 -32.23 6.84
C CYS A 689 -13.86 -30.70 6.77
N ALA A 690 -14.19 -30.13 5.60
CA ALA A 690 -14.26 -28.69 5.31
C ALA A 690 -12.98 -27.85 5.53
N ARG A 691 -11.84 -28.50 5.81
CA ARG A 691 -10.57 -27.80 6.07
C ARG A 691 -10.09 -26.97 4.87
N CYS A 692 -10.27 -27.49 3.66
CA CYS A 692 -9.89 -26.82 2.41
C CYS A 692 -10.58 -25.46 2.24
N ALA A 693 -11.89 -25.38 2.53
CA ALA A 693 -12.67 -24.14 2.48
C ALA A 693 -12.32 -23.18 3.62
N LEU A 694 -12.08 -23.69 4.84
CA LEU A 694 -11.72 -22.86 5.98
C LEU A 694 -10.42 -22.08 5.72
N VAL A 695 -9.36 -22.76 5.26
CA VAL A 695 -8.03 -22.15 5.09
C VAL A 695 -7.86 -21.39 3.78
N CYS A 696 -8.85 -21.43 2.87
CA CYS A 696 -8.73 -20.75 1.59
C CYS A 696 -8.69 -19.22 1.80
N PRO A 697 -7.59 -18.55 1.41
CA PRO A 697 -7.42 -17.12 1.65
C PRO A 697 -8.29 -16.24 0.73
N HIS A 698 -8.92 -16.81 -0.30
CA HIS A 698 -9.68 -16.04 -1.29
C HIS A 698 -11.13 -16.48 -1.41
N ALA A 699 -11.61 -17.40 -0.55
CA ALA A 699 -12.92 -18.05 -0.70
C ALA A 699 -13.13 -18.67 -2.10
N ALA A 700 -12.04 -19.07 -2.76
CA ALA A 700 -12.02 -19.68 -4.09
C ALA A 700 -12.28 -21.19 -4.07
N ILE A 701 -12.49 -21.78 -2.89
CA ILE A 701 -13.05 -23.12 -2.75
C ILE A 701 -14.15 -23.08 -1.68
N ARG A 702 -15.33 -23.54 -2.06
CA ARG A 702 -16.55 -23.42 -1.26
C ARG A 702 -17.23 -24.76 -1.09
N ILE A 703 -18.11 -24.83 -0.10
CA ILE A 703 -18.87 -26.01 0.22
C ILE A 703 -20.33 -25.64 0.32
N LYS A 704 -21.19 -26.44 -0.33
CA LYS A 704 -22.65 -26.42 -0.13
C LYS A 704 -23.13 -27.82 0.20
N VAL A 705 -24.22 -27.88 0.96
CA VAL A 705 -25.00 -29.10 1.16
C VAL A 705 -26.41 -28.81 0.66
N VAL A 706 -26.93 -29.65 -0.21
CA VAL A 706 -28.31 -29.55 -0.72
C VAL A 706 -29.17 -30.67 -0.18
N GLU A 707 -30.46 -30.40 0.04
CA GLU A 707 -31.35 -31.30 0.78
C GLU A 707 -31.71 -32.58 0.02
N ASN A 708 -31.71 -32.54 -1.32
CA ASN A 708 -31.99 -33.69 -2.17
C ASN A 708 -31.22 -33.60 -3.50
N GLU A 709 -31.11 -34.73 -4.20
CA GLU A 709 -30.43 -34.83 -5.51
C GLU A 709 -31.22 -34.18 -6.65
N GLU A 710 -32.53 -33.97 -6.50
CA GLU A 710 -33.35 -33.32 -7.53
C GLU A 710 -32.97 -31.85 -7.74
N VAL A 711 -32.42 -31.18 -6.71
CA VAL A 711 -31.86 -29.82 -6.83
C VAL A 711 -30.64 -29.78 -7.76
N LEU A 712 -29.99 -30.93 -8.01
CA LEU A 712 -28.86 -31.06 -8.94
C LEU A 712 -29.32 -31.36 -10.38
N ASN A 713 -30.63 -31.39 -10.65
CA ASN A 713 -31.13 -31.55 -12.02
C ASN A 713 -30.66 -30.38 -12.90
N GLY A 714 -30.02 -30.70 -14.03
CA GLY A 714 -29.45 -29.71 -14.93
C GLY A 714 -28.00 -29.31 -14.62
N ALA A 715 -27.36 -29.96 -13.64
CA ALA A 715 -25.93 -29.79 -13.41
C ALA A 715 -25.11 -30.16 -14.67
N PRO A 716 -23.98 -29.47 -14.94
CA PRO A 716 -23.06 -29.86 -16.00
C PRO A 716 -22.58 -31.31 -15.86
N GLY A 717 -22.22 -31.96 -16.97
CA GLY A 717 -21.77 -33.36 -16.96
C GLY A 717 -20.50 -33.61 -16.14
N SER A 718 -19.68 -32.58 -15.94
CA SER A 718 -18.47 -32.58 -15.11
C SER A 718 -18.74 -32.26 -13.64
N PHE A 719 -19.97 -31.91 -13.25
CA PHE A 719 -20.32 -31.47 -11.90
C PHE A 719 -20.35 -32.65 -10.92
N LYS A 720 -19.56 -32.56 -9.86
CA LYS A 720 -19.37 -33.64 -8.88
C LYS A 720 -20.17 -33.39 -7.61
N SER A 721 -20.72 -34.45 -7.02
CA SER A 721 -21.32 -34.43 -5.68
C SER A 721 -21.12 -35.78 -4.98
N LYS A 722 -21.37 -35.84 -3.66
CA LYS A 722 -21.39 -37.09 -2.89
C LYS A 722 -22.46 -37.10 -1.80
N ILE A 723 -22.80 -38.29 -1.29
CA ILE A 723 -23.62 -38.42 -0.06
C ILE A 723 -22.95 -37.64 1.07
N TRP A 724 -23.71 -36.79 1.74
CA TRP A 724 -23.26 -36.15 2.97
C TRP A 724 -23.33 -37.15 4.13
N GLU A 725 -22.22 -37.34 4.86
CA GLU A 725 -22.07 -38.36 5.92
C GLU A 725 -23.25 -38.45 6.93
N LYS A 726 -23.98 -37.35 7.16
CA LYS A 726 -25.06 -37.26 8.15
C LYS A 726 -26.46 -37.54 7.59
N SER A 727 -26.62 -37.68 6.27
CA SER A 727 -27.93 -37.88 5.63
C SER A 727 -27.76 -38.57 4.28
N GLU A 728 -28.46 -39.69 4.08
CA GLU A 728 -28.48 -40.38 2.78
C GLU A 728 -29.17 -39.56 1.67
N ALA A 729 -30.00 -38.57 2.04
CA ALA A 729 -30.70 -37.70 1.11
C ALA A 729 -29.89 -36.45 0.72
N GLU A 730 -29.09 -35.91 1.64
CA GLU A 730 -28.34 -34.68 1.40
C GLU A 730 -27.08 -34.94 0.56
N ARG A 731 -26.76 -34.01 -0.33
CA ARG A 731 -25.55 -34.07 -1.18
C ARG A 731 -24.57 -32.99 -0.79
N LEU A 732 -23.31 -33.37 -0.61
CA LEU A 732 -22.17 -32.47 -0.42
C LEU A 732 -21.57 -32.11 -1.77
N ILE A 733 -21.29 -30.82 -1.95
CA ILE A 733 -20.54 -30.29 -3.08
C ILE A 733 -19.34 -29.51 -2.55
N VAL A 734 -18.16 -29.78 -3.09
CA VAL A 734 -16.95 -28.96 -2.90
C VAL A 734 -16.55 -28.42 -4.26
N GLN A 735 -16.64 -27.10 -4.45
CA GLN A 735 -16.45 -26.48 -5.76
C GLN A 735 -15.37 -25.40 -5.70
N VAL A 736 -14.51 -25.39 -6.72
CA VAL A 736 -13.49 -24.34 -6.94
C VAL A 736 -14.07 -23.23 -7.81
N ALA A 737 -13.71 -21.98 -7.51
CA ALA A 737 -13.91 -20.81 -8.38
C ALA A 737 -12.64 -20.66 -9.23
N PRO A 738 -12.58 -21.19 -10.47
CA PRO A 738 -11.32 -21.31 -11.20
C PRO A 738 -10.68 -19.95 -11.52
N ASP A 739 -11.49 -18.94 -11.84
CA ASP A 739 -11.00 -17.60 -12.19
C ASP A 739 -10.53 -16.76 -11.00
N ASP A 740 -10.97 -17.11 -9.78
CA ASP A 740 -10.61 -16.38 -8.56
C ASP A 740 -9.59 -17.14 -7.69
N CYS A 741 -9.26 -18.38 -8.07
CA CYS A 741 -8.19 -19.15 -7.47
C CYS A 741 -6.84 -18.51 -7.76
N THR A 742 -5.98 -18.45 -6.74
CA THR A 742 -4.61 -17.92 -6.85
C THR A 742 -3.54 -19.02 -6.97
N GLY A 743 -3.95 -20.29 -7.00
CA GLY A 743 -3.04 -21.43 -7.14
C GLY A 743 -2.14 -21.69 -5.92
N CYS A 744 -2.45 -21.14 -4.74
CA CYS A 744 -1.57 -21.17 -3.57
C CYS A 744 -1.36 -22.54 -2.91
N GLY A 745 -2.14 -23.58 -3.28
CA GLY A 745 -1.97 -24.94 -2.77
C GLY A 745 -2.34 -25.20 -1.29
N VAL A 746 -2.65 -24.16 -0.49
CA VAL A 746 -2.96 -24.30 0.95
C VAL A 746 -4.07 -25.33 1.21
N CYS A 747 -5.14 -25.31 0.40
CA CYS A 747 -6.27 -26.24 0.53
C CYS A 747 -5.86 -27.72 0.29
N VAL A 748 -4.91 -27.95 -0.61
CA VAL A 748 -4.35 -29.27 -0.92
C VAL A 748 -3.36 -29.71 0.17
N SER A 749 -2.51 -28.79 0.65
CA SER A 749 -1.54 -29.09 1.73
C SER A 749 -2.25 -29.54 3.01
N ILE A 750 -3.31 -28.83 3.43
CA ILE A 750 -4.06 -29.17 4.65
C ILE A 750 -4.92 -30.44 4.53
N CYS A 751 -5.21 -30.91 3.31
CA CYS A 751 -6.11 -32.03 3.10
C CYS A 751 -5.55 -33.31 3.73
N PRO A 752 -6.24 -33.90 4.74
CA PRO A 752 -5.76 -35.09 5.42
C PRO A 752 -6.11 -36.39 4.70
N ALA A 753 -7.04 -36.36 3.75
CA ALA A 753 -7.56 -37.53 3.07
C ALA A 753 -6.68 -37.90 1.88
N LYS A 754 -6.25 -39.15 1.82
CA LYS A 754 -5.36 -39.71 0.80
C LYS A 754 -5.97 -40.99 0.22
N SER A 755 -5.74 -41.23 -1.07
CA SER A 755 -6.10 -42.50 -1.70
C SER A 755 -5.39 -43.66 -0.97
N LYS A 756 -6.12 -44.78 -0.83
CA LYS A 756 -5.55 -46.02 -0.29
C LYS A 756 -4.61 -46.70 -1.29
N GLU A 757 -4.73 -46.37 -2.58
CA GLU A 757 -3.95 -46.99 -3.67
C GLU A 757 -2.74 -46.13 -4.06
N VAL A 758 -2.92 -44.81 -4.17
CA VAL A 758 -1.88 -43.86 -4.57
C VAL A 758 -1.64 -42.85 -3.45
N ALA A 759 -0.59 -43.06 -2.64
CA ALA A 759 -0.34 -42.26 -1.44
C ALA A 759 -0.14 -40.74 -1.68
N LYS A 760 0.17 -40.33 -2.91
CA LYS A 760 0.29 -38.92 -3.32
C LYS A 760 -1.04 -38.29 -3.74
N HIS A 761 -2.01 -39.08 -4.19
CA HIS A 761 -3.34 -38.63 -4.59
C HIS A 761 -4.19 -38.36 -3.35
N LYS A 762 -4.76 -37.17 -3.25
CA LYS A 762 -5.57 -36.69 -2.14
C LYS A 762 -7.02 -36.53 -2.57
N ALA A 763 -7.90 -36.18 -1.64
CA ALA A 763 -9.27 -35.78 -2.00
C ALA A 763 -9.34 -34.47 -2.81
N ILE A 764 -8.24 -33.74 -2.89
CA ILE A 764 -8.11 -32.53 -3.69
C ILE A 764 -6.63 -32.35 -4.05
N ASP A 765 -6.34 -32.18 -5.33
CA ASP A 765 -4.98 -32.05 -5.86
C ASP A 765 -4.88 -30.87 -6.82
N MET A 766 -3.68 -30.30 -6.95
CA MET A 766 -3.41 -29.22 -7.91
C MET A 766 -3.27 -29.82 -9.30
N GLU A 767 -4.07 -29.33 -10.25
CA GLU A 767 -4.03 -29.76 -11.65
C GLU A 767 -3.90 -28.54 -12.59
N PRO A 768 -3.31 -28.70 -13.79
CA PRO A 768 -3.18 -27.61 -14.75
C PRO A 768 -4.52 -26.97 -15.11
N ILE A 769 -4.62 -25.64 -14.96
CA ILE A 769 -5.88 -24.92 -15.21
C ILE A 769 -6.37 -25.09 -16.65
N THR A 770 -5.45 -25.24 -17.61
CA THR A 770 -5.75 -25.37 -19.04
C THR A 770 -6.56 -26.63 -19.38
N LEU A 771 -6.59 -27.64 -18.50
CA LEU A 771 -7.35 -28.87 -18.70
C LEU A 771 -8.75 -28.80 -18.09
N HIS A 772 -9.00 -27.86 -17.17
CA HIS A 772 -10.19 -27.84 -16.31
C HIS A 772 -10.96 -26.52 -16.35
N LEU A 773 -10.40 -25.45 -16.95
CA LEU A 773 -10.95 -24.10 -16.83
C LEU A 773 -12.41 -23.98 -17.25
N ASP A 774 -12.77 -24.48 -18.43
CA ASP A 774 -14.12 -24.30 -18.96
C ASP A 774 -15.14 -25.16 -18.19
N ASP A 775 -14.79 -26.42 -17.89
CA ASP A 775 -15.63 -27.31 -17.05
C ASP A 775 -15.86 -26.70 -15.66
N GLU A 776 -14.82 -26.19 -15.01
CA GLU A 776 -14.93 -25.65 -13.66
C GLU A 776 -15.61 -24.27 -13.62
N ARG A 777 -15.65 -23.53 -14.74
CA ARG A 777 -16.47 -22.32 -14.87
C ARG A 777 -17.95 -22.68 -14.87
N ASP A 778 -18.35 -23.60 -15.75
CA ASP A 778 -19.74 -24.07 -15.83
C ASP A 778 -20.19 -24.69 -14.49
N ASN A 779 -19.30 -25.45 -13.85
CA ASN A 779 -19.56 -26.02 -12.53
C ASN A 779 -19.71 -24.95 -11.44
N PHE A 780 -18.86 -23.93 -11.43
CA PHE A 780 -18.93 -22.87 -10.44
C PHE A 780 -20.19 -22.00 -10.61
N ASP A 781 -20.57 -21.67 -11.85
CA ASP A 781 -21.79 -20.94 -12.13
C ASP A 781 -23.03 -21.72 -11.68
N PHE A 782 -23.07 -23.03 -11.96
CA PHE A 782 -24.12 -23.90 -11.44
C PHE A 782 -24.11 -23.95 -9.90
N PHE A 783 -22.93 -24.06 -9.27
CA PHE A 783 -22.79 -24.03 -7.80
C PHE A 783 -23.33 -22.75 -7.17
N LEU A 784 -23.13 -21.59 -7.81
CA LEU A 784 -23.66 -20.32 -7.33
C LEU A 784 -25.20 -20.27 -7.40
N SER A 785 -25.81 -20.97 -8.36
CA SER A 785 -27.27 -21.07 -8.49
C SER A 785 -27.95 -21.92 -7.41
N LEU A 786 -27.20 -22.81 -6.75
CA LEU A 786 -27.71 -23.66 -5.68
C LEU A 786 -28.08 -22.82 -4.43
N PRO A 787 -29.13 -23.18 -3.68
CA PRO A 787 -29.50 -22.47 -2.46
C PRO A 787 -28.39 -22.56 -1.40
N GLU A 788 -28.24 -21.50 -0.60
CA GLU A 788 -27.40 -21.52 0.59
C GLU A 788 -28.04 -22.39 1.69
N TYR A 789 -27.21 -22.99 2.56
CA TYR A 789 -27.73 -23.82 3.66
C TYR A 789 -28.42 -22.93 4.70
N ASP A 790 -29.56 -23.39 5.23
CA ASP A 790 -30.31 -22.65 6.25
C ASP A 790 -29.43 -22.37 7.48
N ARG A 791 -29.10 -21.10 7.66
CA ARG A 791 -28.20 -20.60 8.69
C ARG A 791 -28.68 -20.95 10.11
N THR A 792 -29.99 -21.04 10.34
CA THR A 792 -30.56 -21.41 11.65
C THR A 792 -30.32 -22.87 12.03
N ARG A 793 -29.99 -23.72 11.05
CA ARG A 793 -29.66 -25.13 11.23
C ARG A 793 -28.15 -25.37 11.32
N ILE A 794 -27.32 -24.34 11.12
CA ILE A 794 -25.86 -24.47 11.13
C ILE A 794 -25.31 -24.42 12.55
N ARG A 795 -24.46 -25.40 12.86
CA ARG A 795 -23.59 -25.36 14.04
C ARG A 795 -22.33 -24.52 13.76
N LEU A 796 -22.42 -23.20 13.95
CA LEU A 796 -21.37 -22.23 13.61
C LEU A 796 -20.08 -22.39 14.42
N ASP A 797 -20.14 -22.95 15.64
CA ASP A 797 -18.98 -23.22 16.52
C ASP A 797 -18.16 -24.45 16.10
N SER A 798 -18.37 -24.98 14.88
CA SER A 798 -17.66 -26.14 14.35
C SER A 798 -17.00 -25.86 13.01
N VAL A 799 -15.87 -26.52 12.72
CA VAL A 799 -15.16 -26.37 11.44
C VAL A 799 -16.10 -26.65 10.26
N LYS A 800 -16.76 -27.81 10.28
CA LYS A 800 -17.67 -28.26 9.23
C LYS A 800 -18.85 -27.29 9.07
N GLY A 801 -19.48 -26.87 10.16
CA GLY A 801 -20.63 -25.96 10.12
C GLY A 801 -20.29 -24.53 9.71
N SER A 802 -19.19 -23.95 10.21
CA SER A 802 -18.76 -22.60 9.82
C SER A 802 -18.57 -22.44 8.30
N GLN A 803 -18.21 -23.53 7.61
CA GLN A 803 -17.98 -23.52 6.17
C GLN A 803 -19.20 -23.85 5.32
N LEU A 804 -20.34 -24.17 5.95
CA LEU A 804 -21.65 -24.18 5.29
C LEU A 804 -22.28 -22.79 5.21
N ALA A 805 -21.80 -21.84 6.03
CA ALA A 805 -22.23 -20.45 5.94
C ALA A 805 -21.53 -19.76 4.76
N GLN A 806 -22.30 -18.97 4.02
CA GLN A 806 -21.81 -18.18 2.90
C GLN A 806 -20.68 -17.24 3.36
N PRO A 807 -19.51 -17.24 2.71
CA PRO A 807 -18.47 -16.25 2.96
C PRO A 807 -18.88 -14.89 2.40
N LEU A 808 -18.88 -13.86 3.25
CA LEU A 808 -19.13 -12.46 2.84
C LEU A 808 -17.83 -11.64 2.74
N PHE A 809 -16.69 -12.35 2.64
CA PHE A 809 -15.38 -11.80 2.31
C PHE A 809 -14.73 -12.75 1.30
N GLU A 810 -14.69 -12.34 0.02
CA GLU A 810 -14.32 -13.21 -1.10
C GLU A 810 -13.41 -12.48 -2.11
N PHE A 811 -12.51 -13.24 -2.73
CA PHE A 811 -11.74 -12.81 -3.91
C PHE A 811 -10.88 -11.54 -3.73
N SER A 812 -10.44 -11.27 -2.49
CA SER A 812 -9.61 -10.10 -2.17
C SER A 812 -8.30 -10.01 -2.99
N GLY A 813 -7.75 -8.80 -3.11
CA GLY A 813 -6.46 -8.55 -3.75
C GLY A 813 -5.22 -9.02 -2.96
N ALA A 814 -5.38 -9.87 -1.95
CA ALA A 814 -4.31 -10.35 -1.09
C ALA A 814 -3.36 -11.33 -1.81
N CYS A 815 -2.17 -11.54 -1.23
CA CYS A 815 -1.17 -12.48 -1.73
C CYS A 815 -1.71 -13.92 -1.87
N ALA A 816 -1.22 -14.67 -2.85
CA ALA A 816 -1.43 -16.12 -2.89
C ALA A 816 -0.94 -16.77 -1.58
N GLY A 817 -1.82 -17.47 -0.86
CA GLY A 817 -1.50 -18.06 0.44
C GLY A 817 -1.47 -17.07 1.61
N CYS A 818 -2.09 -15.89 1.49
CA CYS A 818 -2.14 -14.89 2.57
C CYS A 818 -2.64 -15.49 3.90
N GLY A 819 -1.88 -15.29 4.99
CA GLY A 819 -2.26 -15.78 6.32
C GLY A 819 -3.31 -14.93 7.04
N GLU A 820 -3.63 -13.72 6.55
CA GLU A 820 -4.58 -12.80 7.20
C GLU A 820 -6.04 -13.10 6.82
N THR A 821 -6.32 -13.25 5.53
CA THR A 821 -7.69 -13.29 4.97
C THR A 821 -8.54 -14.50 5.38
N PRO A 822 -8.00 -15.70 5.69
CA PRO A 822 -8.83 -16.78 6.25
C PRO A 822 -9.56 -16.39 7.53
N TYR A 823 -8.96 -15.52 8.36
CA TYR A 823 -9.60 -15.03 9.59
C TYR A 823 -10.74 -14.05 9.29
N LEU A 824 -10.57 -13.15 8.32
CA LEU A 824 -11.63 -12.21 7.89
C LEU A 824 -12.79 -12.93 7.20
N LYS A 825 -12.50 -13.94 6.39
CA LYS A 825 -13.49 -14.85 5.82
C LYS A 825 -14.28 -15.57 6.91
N LEU A 826 -13.60 -16.09 7.93
CA LEU A 826 -14.27 -16.74 9.05
C LEU A 826 -15.17 -15.76 9.82
N MET A 827 -14.66 -14.55 10.12
CA MET A 827 -15.43 -13.49 10.76
C MET A 827 -16.72 -13.16 9.98
N SER A 828 -16.61 -13.01 8.65
CA SER A 828 -17.76 -12.71 7.80
C SER A 828 -18.75 -13.88 7.69
N GLN A 829 -18.28 -15.13 7.72
CA GLN A 829 -19.15 -16.31 7.79
C GLN A 829 -19.90 -16.38 9.12
N LEU A 830 -19.27 -16.02 10.23
CA LEU A 830 -19.86 -16.12 11.56
C LEU A 830 -20.82 -14.97 11.87
N PHE A 831 -20.53 -13.75 11.42
CA PHE A 831 -21.26 -12.55 11.88
C PHE A 831 -21.60 -11.55 10.76
N GLY A 832 -21.24 -11.85 9.50
CA GLY A 832 -21.17 -10.86 8.42
C GLY A 832 -22.48 -10.13 8.10
N ASP A 833 -23.63 -10.73 8.38
CA ASP A 833 -24.94 -10.13 8.14
C ASP A 833 -25.36 -9.05 9.17
N ARG A 834 -24.50 -8.74 10.14
CA ARG A 834 -24.82 -7.84 11.27
C ARG A 834 -23.60 -7.15 11.92
N ILE A 835 -22.50 -7.00 11.19
CA ILE A 835 -21.30 -6.34 11.72
C ILE A 835 -20.96 -5.05 10.97
N VAL A 836 -20.33 -4.14 11.70
CA VAL A 836 -19.60 -3.01 11.14
C VAL A 836 -18.11 -3.19 11.45
N VAL A 837 -17.27 -2.92 10.45
CA VAL A 837 -15.82 -3.10 10.51
C VAL A 837 -15.13 -1.73 10.45
N ALA A 838 -14.48 -1.36 11.54
CA ALA A 838 -13.47 -0.31 11.59
C ALA A 838 -12.09 -0.93 11.27
N ASN A 839 -11.51 -0.56 10.14
CA ASN A 839 -10.26 -1.16 9.68
C ASN A 839 -9.10 -0.18 9.71
N ALA A 840 -8.00 -0.53 10.39
CA ALA A 840 -6.78 0.26 10.38
C ALA A 840 -6.12 0.20 9.00
N THR A 841 -5.40 1.28 8.64
CA THR A 841 -4.59 1.26 7.42
C THR A 841 -3.48 0.20 7.53
N GLY A 842 -3.34 -0.64 6.51
CA GLY A 842 -2.40 -1.78 6.49
C GLY A 842 -2.78 -2.77 5.38
N CYS A 843 -2.23 -3.99 5.40
CA CYS A 843 -2.61 -5.01 4.41
C CYS A 843 -4.13 -5.19 4.32
N SER A 844 -4.77 -5.27 5.49
CA SER A 844 -6.22 -5.45 5.66
C SER A 844 -7.07 -4.38 4.99
N SER A 845 -6.62 -3.12 4.98
CA SER A 845 -7.34 -2.07 4.27
C SER A 845 -7.03 -2.07 2.78
N ILE A 846 -5.81 -2.44 2.38
CA ILE A 846 -5.44 -2.53 0.95
C ILE A 846 -6.22 -3.65 0.25
N TYR A 847 -6.14 -4.90 0.71
CA TYR A 847 -6.93 -5.94 0.03
C TYR A 847 -8.43 -5.87 0.37
N GLY A 848 -8.81 -5.13 1.42
CA GLY A 848 -10.18 -5.02 1.92
C GLY A 848 -10.99 -3.85 1.37
N GLY A 849 -10.35 -2.79 0.88
CA GLY A 849 -11.04 -1.56 0.47
C GLY A 849 -10.33 -0.77 -0.62
N ASN A 850 -9.48 -1.42 -1.42
CA ASN A 850 -8.80 -0.76 -2.53
C ASN A 850 -9.56 -0.89 -3.84
N LEU A 851 -10.04 0.25 -4.35
CA LEU A 851 -10.76 0.32 -5.61
C LEU A 851 -9.91 -0.22 -6.79
N PRO A 852 -10.56 -0.82 -7.80
CA PRO A 852 -12.02 -0.88 -8.01
C PRO A 852 -12.76 -2.03 -7.32
N THR A 853 -12.04 -3.02 -6.77
CA THR A 853 -12.67 -4.25 -6.28
C THR A 853 -12.65 -4.37 -4.77
N THR A 854 -13.82 -4.58 -4.17
CA THR A 854 -13.99 -4.78 -2.72
C THR A 854 -14.43 -6.23 -2.43
N PRO A 855 -13.79 -6.94 -1.49
CA PRO A 855 -14.10 -8.33 -1.19
C PRO A 855 -15.29 -8.53 -0.24
N TRP A 856 -15.70 -7.48 0.48
CA TRP A 856 -16.86 -7.53 1.36
C TRP A 856 -18.11 -7.68 0.52
N SER A 857 -18.95 -8.69 0.73
CA SER A 857 -20.16 -8.92 -0.07
C SER A 857 -21.43 -8.96 0.78
N LYS A 858 -22.58 -9.14 0.12
CA LYS A 858 -23.90 -9.18 0.74
C LYS A 858 -24.52 -10.58 0.56
N ASP A 859 -25.32 -11.00 1.52
CA ASP A 859 -26.18 -12.18 1.40
C ASP A 859 -27.34 -11.92 0.41
N ALA A 860 -28.15 -12.95 0.15
CA ALA A 860 -29.32 -12.83 -0.72
C ALA A 860 -30.39 -11.84 -0.21
N GLY A 861 -30.35 -11.48 1.08
CA GLY A 861 -31.20 -10.45 1.69
C GLY A 861 -30.61 -9.04 1.61
N GLY A 862 -29.46 -8.86 0.95
CA GLY A 862 -28.77 -7.57 0.83
C GLY A 862 -27.99 -7.15 2.08
N ARG A 863 -27.80 -8.05 3.06
CA ARG A 863 -27.09 -7.77 4.32
C ARG A 863 -25.64 -8.23 4.22
N GLY A 864 -24.72 -7.44 4.75
CA GLY A 864 -23.30 -7.79 4.79
C GLY A 864 -22.51 -6.82 5.65
N PRO A 865 -21.19 -7.05 5.79
CA PRO A 865 -20.34 -6.19 6.60
C PRO A 865 -20.33 -4.76 6.05
N ALA A 866 -20.69 -3.78 6.88
CA ALA A 866 -20.40 -2.38 6.58
C ALA A 866 -18.93 -2.12 6.95
N TRP A 867 -18.15 -1.53 6.06
CA TRP A 867 -16.70 -1.41 6.23
C TRP A 867 -16.25 0.04 6.06
N SER A 868 -15.31 0.48 6.90
CA SER A 868 -14.67 1.79 6.76
C SER A 868 -13.24 1.78 7.28
N ASN A 869 -12.35 2.52 6.60
CA ASN A 869 -11.01 2.84 7.07
C ASN A 869 -10.94 4.35 7.34
N SER A 870 -10.63 4.72 8.59
CA SER A 870 -10.28 6.10 8.96
C SER A 870 -8.79 6.33 8.66
N LEU A 871 -7.91 6.13 9.64
CA LEU A 871 -6.46 6.29 9.49
C LEU A 871 -5.69 5.07 10.02
N PHE A 872 -4.37 5.20 10.13
CA PHE A 872 -3.52 4.13 10.67
C PHE A 872 -3.50 4.17 12.20
N GLU A 873 -3.47 5.37 12.77
CA GLU A 873 -3.25 5.67 14.18
C GLU A 873 -4.51 5.60 15.06
N ASP A 874 -5.72 5.76 14.48
CA ASP A 874 -6.96 6.05 15.23
C ASP A 874 -8.00 4.92 15.20
N ASN A 875 -7.67 3.75 14.65
CA ASN A 875 -8.68 2.75 14.31
C ASN A 875 -9.46 2.21 15.53
N ALA A 876 -8.81 2.16 16.70
CA ALA A 876 -9.49 1.73 17.92
C ALA A 876 -10.57 2.74 18.32
N GLU A 877 -10.19 4.02 18.36
CA GLU A 877 -11.04 5.16 18.67
C GLU A 877 -12.17 5.31 17.65
N PHE A 878 -11.89 5.05 16.38
CA PHE A 878 -12.87 5.05 15.30
C PHE A 878 -13.95 3.98 15.53
N GLY A 879 -13.55 2.74 15.83
CA GLY A 879 -14.49 1.68 16.22
C GLY A 879 -15.25 1.97 17.51
N LEU A 880 -14.61 2.59 18.51
CA LEU A 880 -15.29 3.06 19.71
C LEU A 880 -16.36 4.10 19.38
N GLY A 881 -16.07 5.04 18.48
CA GLY A 881 -17.03 6.02 17.98
C GLY A 881 -18.27 5.36 17.37
N MET A 882 -18.08 4.33 16.54
CA MET A 882 -19.19 3.52 16.00
C MET A 882 -20.01 2.87 17.11
N ARG A 883 -19.37 2.21 18.08
CA ARG A 883 -20.06 1.57 19.22
C ARG A 883 -20.89 2.56 20.03
N LEU A 884 -20.37 3.76 20.29
CA LEU A 884 -21.09 4.81 21.01
C LEU A 884 -22.36 5.25 20.26
N ALA A 885 -22.27 5.37 18.93
CA ALA A 885 -23.43 5.70 18.09
C ALA A 885 -24.49 4.58 18.13
N PHE A 886 -24.08 3.33 17.91
CA PHE A 886 -24.99 2.17 17.97
C PHE A 886 -25.64 2.01 19.36
N ASP A 887 -24.90 2.19 20.45
CA ASP A 887 -25.44 2.18 21.82
C ASP A 887 -26.49 3.27 22.03
N HIS A 888 -26.22 4.48 21.51
CA HIS A 888 -27.15 5.59 21.65
C HIS A 888 -28.43 5.34 20.85
N HIS A 889 -28.32 4.92 19.59
CA HIS A 889 -29.48 4.63 18.75
C HIS A 889 -30.33 3.49 19.30
N ALA A 890 -29.71 2.40 19.77
CA ALA A 890 -30.43 1.28 20.39
C ALA A 890 -31.18 1.71 21.66
N ARG A 891 -30.55 2.52 22.54
CA ARG A 891 -31.23 3.05 23.74
C ARG A 891 -32.38 3.98 23.37
N SER A 892 -32.19 4.86 22.39
CA SER A 892 -33.23 5.78 21.92
C SER A 892 -34.41 5.01 21.29
N ALA A 893 -34.15 3.99 20.49
CA ALA A 893 -35.18 3.11 19.93
C ALA A 893 -35.95 2.37 21.02
N ARG A 894 -35.26 1.81 22.01
CA ARG A 894 -35.90 1.14 23.17
C ARG A 894 -36.79 2.10 23.96
N HIS A 895 -36.28 3.28 24.29
CA HIS A 895 -37.02 4.29 25.03
C HIS A 895 -38.29 4.74 24.30
N LEU A 896 -38.19 5.03 23.00
CA LEU A 896 -39.36 5.39 22.18
C LEU A 896 -40.36 4.23 22.09
N LEU A 897 -39.88 2.98 22.00
CA LEU A 897 -40.74 1.81 21.97
C LEU A 897 -41.48 1.60 23.31
N GLU A 898 -40.82 1.87 24.44
CA GLU A 898 -41.46 1.87 25.77
C GLU A 898 -42.52 2.96 25.88
N GLU A 899 -42.26 4.18 25.40
CA GLU A 899 -43.24 5.28 25.40
C GLU A 899 -44.46 4.97 24.52
N MET A 900 -44.25 4.23 23.44
CA MET A 900 -45.27 3.84 22.47
C MET A 900 -45.90 2.47 22.76
N GLU A 901 -45.62 1.85 23.91
CA GLU A 901 -46.09 0.51 24.24
C GLU A 901 -47.62 0.40 24.14
N ALA A 902 -48.36 1.44 24.54
CA ALA A 902 -49.82 1.46 24.45
C ALA A 902 -50.35 1.46 23.00
N ASP A 903 -49.61 2.07 22.06
CA ASP A 903 -49.99 2.15 20.66
C ASP A 903 -49.58 0.90 19.87
N ILE A 904 -48.48 0.25 20.26
CA ILE A 904 -47.90 -0.93 19.59
C ILE A 904 -48.41 -2.27 20.19
N GLY A 905 -48.73 -2.29 21.48
CA GLY A 905 -49.20 -3.48 22.18
C GLY A 905 -48.12 -4.55 22.40
N GLN A 906 -48.52 -5.82 22.38
CA GLN A 906 -47.67 -6.97 22.74
C GLN A 906 -46.33 -7.02 21.97
N LEU A 907 -46.32 -6.55 20.72
CA LEU A 907 -45.11 -6.52 19.91
C LEU A 907 -43.99 -5.69 20.55
N ALA A 908 -44.31 -4.61 21.26
CA ALA A 908 -43.31 -3.80 21.96
C ALA A 908 -42.61 -4.62 23.04
N THR A 909 -43.37 -5.34 23.87
CA THR A 909 -42.83 -6.23 24.90
C THR A 909 -41.99 -7.35 24.28
N ASP A 910 -42.47 -7.97 23.20
CA ASP A 910 -41.79 -9.08 22.52
C ASP A 910 -40.45 -8.64 21.89
N VAL A 911 -40.39 -7.43 21.33
CA VAL A 911 -39.17 -6.82 20.77
C VAL A 911 -38.17 -6.48 21.88
N LEU A 912 -38.63 -5.94 23.01
CA LEU A 912 -37.76 -5.54 24.13
C LEU A 912 -37.18 -6.75 24.88
N ALA A 913 -37.94 -7.84 24.99
CA ALA A 913 -37.57 -9.06 25.70
C ALA A 913 -36.88 -10.13 24.83
N ALA A 914 -36.64 -9.84 23.54
CA ALA A 914 -36.09 -10.82 22.61
C ALA A 914 -34.68 -11.30 22.98
N ASP A 915 -34.51 -12.62 23.01
CA ASP A 915 -33.19 -13.26 23.06
C ASP A 915 -32.55 -13.25 21.66
N GLN A 916 -31.38 -12.63 21.57
CA GLN A 916 -30.58 -12.51 20.34
C GLN A 916 -29.23 -13.23 20.45
N SER A 917 -29.10 -14.20 21.37
CA SER A 917 -27.86 -14.95 21.61
C SER A 917 -27.46 -15.92 20.50
N ASN A 918 -28.35 -16.20 19.54
CA ASN A 918 -28.14 -17.13 18.45
C ASN A 918 -28.86 -16.71 17.16
N GLU A 919 -28.54 -17.39 16.05
CA GLU A 919 -29.06 -17.09 14.71
C GLU A 919 -30.59 -17.12 14.62
N ALA A 920 -31.25 -18.08 15.28
CA ALA A 920 -32.71 -18.16 15.27
C ALA A 920 -33.36 -16.99 16.02
N GLY A 921 -32.80 -16.59 17.16
CA GLY A 921 -33.26 -15.44 17.93
C GLY A 921 -33.09 -14.12 17.19
N ILE A 922 -31.96 -13.93 16.49
CA ILE A 922 -31.70 -12.76 15.65
C ILE A 922 -32.69 -12.68 14.48
N ASN A 923 -32.95 -13.79 13.79
CA ASN A 923 -33.92 -13.81 12.68
C ASN A 923 -35.33 -13.52 13.17
N GLN A 924 -35.76 -14.11 14.30
CA GLN A 924 -37.05 -13.76 14.91
C GLN A 924 -37.12 -12.28 15.30
N GLN A 925 -36.03 -11.69 15.78
CA GLN A 925 -36.00 -10.27 16.11
C GLN A 925 -36.14 -9.39 14.86
N ARG A 926 -35.51 -9.77 13.75
CA ARG A 926 -35.69 -9.08 12.46
C ARG A 926 -37.15 -9.12 12.02
N ASP A 927 -37.80 -10.28 12.09
CA ASP A 927 -39.23 -10.41 11.77
C ASP A 927 -40.09 -9.48 12.65
N ARG A 928 -39.80 -9.40 13.95
CA ARG A 928 -40.48 -8.48 14.87
C ARG A 928 -40.23 -7.00 14.53
N VAL A 929 -39.00 -6.65 14.14
CA VAL A 929 -38.63 -5.27 13.75
C VAL A 929 -39.27 -4.86 12.42
N GLU A 930 -39.37 -5.76 11.45
CA GLU A 930 -40.11 -5.53 10.21
C GLU A 930 -41.61 -5.31 10.49
N GLU A 931 -42.20 -6.14 11.35
CA GLU A 931 -43.58 -5.95 11.80
C GLU A 931 -43.76 -4.61 12.53
N LEU A 932 -42.81 -4.25 13.38
CA LEU A 932 -42.82 -2.98 14.12
C LEU A 932 -42.80 -1.80 13.14
N ARG A 933 -41.91 -1.80 12.15
CA ARG A 933 -41.85 -0.77 11.10
C ARG A 933 -43.17 -0.65 10.34
N ARG A 934 -43.80 -1.78 10.02
CA ARG A 934 -45.11 -1.81 9.36
C ARG A 934 -46.18 -1.13 10.22
N GLN A 935 -46.26 -1.44 11.51
CA GLN A 935 -47.22 -0.78 12.42
C GLN A 935 -46.94 0.71 12.58
N LEU A 936 -45.67 1.10 12.77
CA LEU A 936 -45.26 2.50 12.91
C LEU A 936 -45.62 3.35 11.68
N SER A 937 -45.57 2.76 10.47
CA SER A 937 -45.96 3.46 9.22
C SER A 937 -47.42 3.93 9.20
N HIS A 938 -48.27 3.36 10.05
CA HIS A 938 -49.68 3.72 10.19
C HIS A 938 -49.95 4.69 11.36
N ILE A 939 -48.94 4.98 12.18
CA ILE A 939 -49.05 5.89 13.33
C ILE A 939 -48.45 7.24 12.91
N GLY A 940 -49.29 8.26 12.79
CA GLY A 940 -48.92 9.59 12.26
C GLY A 940 -48.17 10.51 13.23
N THR A 941 -47.53 9.97 14.28
CA THR A 941 -46.82 10.77 15.30
C THR A 941 -45.34 10.96 14.95
N ILE A 942 -44.71 11.98 15.54
CA ILE A 942 -43.28 12.24 15.31
C ILE A 942 -42.44 11.13 15.93
N GLU A 943 -42.90 10.62 17.08
CA GLU A 943 -42.33 9.51 17.84
C GLU A 943 -42.32 8.24 16.99
N ALA A 944 -43.44 7.92 16.32
CA ALA A 944 -43.54 6.76 15.43
C ALA A 944 -42.56 6.85 14.27
N LYS A 945 -42.45 8.03 13.65
CA LYS A 945 -41.50 8.26 12.55
C LYS A 945 -40.06 8.08 13.02
N ARG A 946 -39.70 8.70 14.16
CA ARG A 946 -38.35 8.58 14.75
C ARG A 946 -38.02 7.15 15.13
N LEU A 947 -38.96 6.42 15.75
CA LEU A 947 -38.77 5.02 16.07
C LEU A 947 -38.61 4.18 14.80
N GLY A 948 -39.35 4.48 13.73
CA GLY A 948 -39.21 3.79 12.43
C GLY A 948 -37.81 3.93 11.82
N GLU A 949 -37.23 5.14 11.89
CA GLU A 949 -35.85 5.42 11.46
C GLU A 949 -34.81 4.71 12.33
N LEU A 950 -35.11 4.46 13.60
CA LEU A 950 -34.21 3.82 14.57
C LEU A 950 -34.47 2.32 14.80
N ALA A 951 -35.52 1.74 14.22
CA ALA A 951 -35.97 0.40 14.55
C ALA A 951 -34.92 -0.70 14.24
N GLU A 952 -34.02 -0.46 13.27
CA GLU A 952 -32.92 -1.39 12.95
C GLU A 952 -32.03 -1.66 14.17
N TYR A 953 -31.80 -0.64 14.99
CA TYR A 953 -30.89 -0.70 16.13
C TYR A 953 -31.45 -1.53 17.31
N LEU A 954 -32.65 -2.10 17.16
CA LEU A 954 -33.21 -3.10 18.08
C LEU A 954 -32.72 -4.52 17.74
N VAL A 955 -32.13 -4.71 16.56
CA VAL A 955 -31.34 -5.90 16.20
C VAL A 955 -29.89 -5.67 16.61
N THR A 956 -29.25 -6.68 17.19
CA THR A 956 -27.87 -6.55 17.66
C THR A 956 -26.90 -6.33 16.50
N THR A 957 -25.99 -5.36 16.66
CA THR A 957 -24.92 -5.05 15.71
C THR A 957 -23.57 -5.19 16.40
N GLY A 958 -22.71 -6.03 15.83
CA GLY A 958 -21.32 -6.22 16.29
C GLY A 958 -20.40 -5.15 15.70
N VAL A 959 -19.48 -4.63 16.52
CA VAL A 959 -18.46 -3.67 16.07
C VAL A 959 -17.11 -4.37 16.09
N TRP A 960 -16.53 -4.58 14.92
CA TRP A 960 -15.25 -5.24 14.73
C TRP A 960 -14.16 -4.23 14.36
N ILE A 961 -13.07 -4.24 15.12
CA ILE A 961 -11.91 -3.36 14.95
C ILE A 961 -10.77 -4.23 14.43
N VAL A 962 -10.46 -4.11 13.13
CA VAL A 962 -9.50 -4.96 12.43
C VAL A 962 -8.23 -4.19 12.13
N GLY A 963 -7.06 -4.76 12.41
CA GLY A 963 -5.79 -4.19 11.95
C GLY A 963 -4.60 -5.13 12.11
N GLY A 964 -3.48 -4.76 11.49
CA GLY A 964 -2.23 -5.52 11.60
C GLY A 964 -1.46 -5.24 12.88
N ASP A 965 -0.34 -5.95 13.07
CA ASP A 965 0.52 -5.76 14.25
C ASP A 965 1.13 -4.35 14.35
N GLY A 966 1.48 -3.71 13.23
CA GLY A 966 2.01 -2.35 13.27
C GLY A 966 1.04 -1.29 13.78
N TRP A 967 -0.26 -1.51 13.62
CA TRP A 967 -1.26 -0.65 14.28
C TRP A 967 -1.32 -0.96 15.77
N ALA A 968 -1.59 -2.22 16.12
CA ALA A 968 -1.94 -2.61 17.48
C ALA A 968 -0.78 -2.52 18.48
N TYR A 969 0.45 -2.78 18.03
CA TYR A 969 1.62 -2.82 18.90
C TYR A 969 2.36 -1.49 18.98
N ASP A 970 2.24 -0.66 17.93
CA ASP A 970 3.03 0.55 17.72
C ASP A 970 2.14 1.81 17.66
N ILE A 971 1.73 2.25 16.46
CA ILE A 971 1.18 3.61 16.26
C ILE A 971 -0.18 3.81 16.92
N GLY A 972 -1.06 2.81 16.86
CA GLY A 972 -2.41 2.87 17.45
C GLY A 972 -2.51 2.25 18.84
N PHE A 973 -1.38 1.86 19.45
CA PHE A 973 -1.41 1.16 20.74
C PHE A 973 -2.03 2.00 21.86
N GLY A 974 -1.77 3.31 21.90
CA GLY A 974 -2.35 4.18 22.92
C GLY A 974 -3.89 4.25 22.83
N GLY A 975 -4.42 4.34 21.62
CA GLY A 975 -5.85 4.26 21.35
C GLY A 975 -6.44 2.90 21.68
N LEU A 976 -5.77 1.83 21.24
CA LEU A 976 -6.16 0.45 21.54
C LEU A 976 -6.26 0.19 23.04
N ASP A 977 -5.23 0.59 23.80
CA ASP A 977 -5.20 0.47 25.26
C ASP A 977 -6.39 1.19 25.92
N HIS A 978 -6.70 2.41 25.47
CA HIS A 978 -7.84 3.17 25.96
C HIS A 978 -9.19 2.47 25.68
N VAL A 979 -9.35 1.91 24.49
CA VAL A 979 -10.57 1.19 24.10
C VAL A 979 -10.73 -0.10 24.89
N LEU A 980 -9.65 -0.87 25.10
CA LEU A 980 -9.66 -2.05 25.96
C LEU A 980 -10.04 -1.69 27.41
N ALA A 981 -9.59 -0.55 27.92
CA ALA A 981 -9.94 -0.07 29.26
C ALA A 981 -11.39 0.43 29.39
N SER A 982 -12.09 0.70 28.28
CA SER A 982 -13.39 1.39 28.29
C SER A 982 -14.57 0.54 28.80
N GLY A 983 -14.42 -0.78 28.79
CA GLY A 983 -15.52 -1.72 29.09
C GLY A 983 -16.62 -1.78 28.03
N ARG A 984 -16.47 -1.11 26.88
CA ARG A 984 -17.44 -1.13 25.79
C ARG A 984 -17.37 -2.44 25.01
N ASN A 985 -18.52 -2.93 24.55
CA ASN A 985 -18.62 -4.15 23.77
C ASN A 985 -18.12 -3.93 22.33
N VAL A 986 -16.84 -4.22 22.09
CA VAL A 986 -16.17 -4.15 20.79
C VAL A 986 -15.26 -5.36 20.62
N ASN A 987 -15.16 -5.86 19.39
CA ASN A 987 -14.34 -7.02 19.06
C ASN A 987 -13.12 -6.60 18.25
N ILE A 988 -11.92 -6.77 18.81
CA ILE A 988 -10.67 -6.37 18.17
C ILE A 988 -9.98 -7.60 17.59
N LEU A 989 -9.67 -7.57 16.30
CA LEU A 989 -8.92 -8.61 15.59
C LEU A 989 -7.58 -8.05 15.12
N VAL A 990 -6.50 -8.50 15.75
CA VAL A 990 -5.12 -8.18 15.37
C VAL A 990 -4.57 -9.29 14.49
N LEU A 991 -4.32 -8.96 13.22
CA LEU A 991 -3.70 -9.83 12.22
C LEU A 991 -2.18 -9.72 12.35
N ASP A 992 -1.59 -10.53 13.24
CA ASP A 992 -0.20 -10.41 13.65
C ASP A 992 0.73 -11.11 12.65
N THR A 993 1.32 -10.31 11.76
CA THR A 993 2.34 -10.73 10.80
C THR A 993 3.76 -10.54 11.33
N GLU A 994 3.90 -9.93 12.50
CA GLU A 994 5.17 -9.62 13.18
C GLU A 994 6.12 -8.71 12.39
N VAL A 995 5.60 -7.98 11.40
CA VAL A 995 6.30 -6.98 10.59
C VAL A 995 5.26 -6.03 9.98
N TYR A 996 5.69 -4.85 9.53
CA TYR A 996 4.83 -3.97 8.74
C TYR A 996 4.73 -4.49 7.30
N SER A 997 3.86 -5.47 7.11
CA SER A 997 3.74 -6.23 5.86
C SER A 997 3.35 -5.38 4.65
N ASN A 998 2.61 -4.28 4.81
CA ASN A 998 2.15 -3.46 3.69
C ASN A 998 3.26 -2.59 3.09
N THR A 999 4.05 -1.95 3.94
CA THR A 999 5.10 -0.99 3.55
C THR A 999 6.42 -1.66 3.16
N GLY A 1000 6.48 -3.00 3.18
CA GLY A 1000 7.62 -3.77 2.67
C GLY A 1000 8.37 -4.59 3.70
N GLY A 1001 7.78 -4.83 4.88
CA GLY A 1001 8.34 -5.71 5.91
C GLY A 1001 9.31 -5.00 6.85
N GLN A 1002 8.93 -3.82 7.34
CA GLN A 1002 9.63 -3.13 8.42
C GLN A 1002 9.41 -3.80 9.77
N THR A 1003 10.31 -3.51 10.69
CA THR A 1003 10.25 -4.00 12.07
C THR A 1003 9.02 -3.43 12.78
N SER A 1004 8.44 -4.19 13.69
CA SER A 1004 7.40 -3.75 14.61
C SER A 1004 7.77 -4.15 16.04
N LYS A 1005 7.07 -3.64 17.04
CA LYS A 1005 7.19 -4.19 18.41
C LYS A 1005 6.70 -5.64 18.50
N ALA A 1006 5.94 -6.11 17.50
CA ALA A 1006 5.54 -7.50 17.37
C ALA A 1006 6.60 -8.40 16.69
N THR A 1007 7.62 -7.83 16.02
CA THR A 1007 8.74 -8.59 15.48
C THR A 1007 9.48 -9.35 16.59
N PRO A 1008 9.76 -10.66 16.42
CA PRO A 1008 10.49 -11.45 17.41
C PRO A 1008 11.97 -11.11 17.44
N ARG A 1009 12.65 -11.47 18.54
CA ARG A 1009 14.11 -11.44 18.62
C ARG A 1009 14.73 -12.30 17.51
N ALA A 1010 15.87 -11.89 16.98
CA ALA A 1010 16.64 -12.53 15.91
C ALA A 1010 16.05 -12.43 14.50
N ALA A 1011 14.79 -12.01 14.32
CA ALA A 1011 14.25 -11.83 12.98
C ALA A 1011 14.90 -10.62 12.32
N THR A 1012 15.27 -10.77 11.06
CA THR A 1012 15.69 -9.67 10.19
C THR A 1012 14.48 -9.08 9.49
N ALA A 1013 14.29 -7.79 9.64
CA ALA A 1013 13.35 -6.99 8.88
C ALA A 1013 14.05 -5.68 8.47
N LYS A 1014 13.37 -4.84 7.68
CA LYS A 1014 13.88 -3.47 7.47
C LYS A 1014 13.88 -2.73 8.82
N PHE A 1015 14.90 -1.90 9.09
CA PHE A 1015 15.21 -1.30 10.40
C PHE A 1015 15.72 -2.27 11.47
N SER A 1016 15.91 -3.54 11.11
CA SER A 1016 16.58 -4.55 11.94
C SER A 1016 17.37 -5.52 11.07
N ALA A 1017 18.12 -5.00 10.09
CA ALA A 1017 18.87 -5.83 9.14
C ALA A 1017 19.89 -6.77 9.84
N GLY A 1018 20.41 -6.36 11.00
CA GLY A 1018 21.27 -7.15 11.89
C GLY A 1018 20.54 -8.14 12.82
N GLY A 1019 19.23 -8.29 12.66
CA GLY A 1019 18.37 -9.07 13.55
C GLY A 1019 17.89 -8.26 14.76
N LYS A 1020 16.60 -8.30 15.05
CA LYS A 1020 16.02 -7.59 16.20
C LYS A 1020 16.62 -8.10 17.52
N THR A 1021 17.05 -7.17 18.36
CA THR A 1021 17.75 -7.45 19.63
C THR A 1021 16.83 -7.47 20.85
N THR A 1022 15.58 -7.03 20.71
CA THR A 1022 14.59 -6.99 21.80
C THR A 1022 13.53 -8.07 21.62
N ALA A 1023 12.95 -8.54 22.73
CA ALA A 1023 11.84 -9.48 22.71
C ALA A 1023 10.60 -8.89 22.01
N LYS A 1024 9.67 -9.76 21.60
CA LYS A 1024 8.33 -9.37 21.13
C LYS A 1024 7.56 -8.75 22.31
N LYS A 1025 6.90 -7.61 22.09
CA LYS A 1025 5.96 -7.02 23.06
C LYS A 1025 4.80 -7.98 23.28
N ASP A 1026 4.44 -8.24 24.53
CA ASP A 1026 3.35 -9.17 24.87
C ASP A 1026 2.01 -8.41 25.03
N LEU A 1027 1.34 -8.17 23.91
CA LEU A 1027 0.07 -7.44 23.87
C LEU A 1027 -1.04 -8.18 24.63
N GLY A 1028 -1.08 -9.51 24.51
CA GLY A 1028 -2.10 -10.32 25.17
C GLY A 1028 -1.98 -10.26 26.69
N MET A 1029 -0.77 -10.33 27.23
CA MET A 1029 -0.53 -10.16 28.66
C MET A 1029 -0.92 -8.77 29.16
N ILE A 1030 -0.62 -7.71 28.40
CA ILE A 1030 -1.04 -6.34 28.75
C ILE A 1030 -2.56 -6.26 28.84
N ALA A 1031 -3.28 -6.78 27.84
CA ALA A 1031 -4.74 -6.77 27.81
C ALA A 1031 -5.36 -7.59 28.96
N MET A 1032 -4.80 -8.77 29.27
CA MET A 1032 -5.23 -9.60 30.41
C MET A 1032 -5.06 -8.90 31.78
N GLY A 1033 -4.20 -7.88 31.85
CA GLY A 1033 -3.97 -7.07 33.05
C GLY A 1033 -5.20 -6.27 33.49
N TYR A 1034 -6.12 -5.95 32.58
CA TYR A 1034 -7.35 -5.20 32.89
C TYR A 1034 -8.43 -6.02 33.63
N GLY A 1035 -8.38 -7.34 33.55
CA GLY A 1035 -9.38 -8.21 34.21
C GLY A 1035 -10.69 -8.39 33.45
N GLY A 1036 -11.26 -7.33 32.89
CA GLY A 1036 -12.56 -7.36 32.19
C GLY A 1036 -12.51 -7.58 30.67
N VAL A 1037 -11.33 -7.78 30.10
CA VAL A 1037 -11.12 -7.93 28.65
C VAL A 1037 -11.05 -9.42 28.29
N TYR A 1038 -11.82 -9.88 27.31
CA TYR A 1038 -11.61 -11.21 26.72
C TYR A 1038 -10.35 -11.20 25.85
N VAL A 1039 -9.43 -12.15 26.00
CA VAL A 1039 -8.19 -12.20 25.21
C VAL A 1039 -7.95 -13.59 24.64
N ALA A 1040 -7.70 -13.72 23.35
CA ALA A 1040 -7.33 -14.99 22.73
C ALA A 1040 -6.11 -14.83 21.82
N GLN A 1041 -5.16 -15.76 21.90
CA GLN A 1041 -4.08 -15.90 20.92
C GLN A 1041 -4.29 -17.18 20.12
N ILE A 1042 -4.44 -17.03 18.80
CA ILE A 1042 -4.91 -18.09 17.90
C ILE A 1042 -3.94 -18.32 16.73
N ALA A 1043 -3.99 -19.52 16.16
CA ALA A 1043 -3.35 -19.86 14.89
C ALA A 1043 -4.17 -20.96 14.18
N MET A 1044 -4.83 -20.60 13.08
CA MET A 1044 -5.85 -21.44 12.42
C MET A 1044 -5.33 -22.83 12.02
N GLY A 1045 -4.15 -22.89 11.39
CA GLY A 1045 -3.48 -24.10 10.96
C GLY A 1045 -2.93 -24.95 12.10
N ALA A 1046 -2.69 -24.35 13.28
CA ALA A 1046 -2.30 -25.10 14.48
C ALA A 1046 -3.52 -25.72 15.18
N ASN A 1047 -4.61 -24.97 15.34
CA ASN A 1047 -5.84 -25.45 15.97
C ASN A 1047 -7.09 -24.70 15.46
N MET A 1048 -7.75 -25.28 14.45
CA MET A 1048 -8.96 -24.72 13.82
C MET A 1048 -10.15 -24.62 14.78
N THR A 1049 -10.33 -25.60 15.66
CA THR A 1049 -11.45 -25.60 16.62
C THR A 1049 -11.28 -24.50 17.66
N GLN A 1050 -10.06 -24.31 18.17
CA GLN A 1050 -9.75 -23.22 19.09
C GLN A 1050 -9.95 -21.85 18.45
N THR A 1051 -9.55 -21.70 17.18
CA THR A 1051 -9.78 -20.47 16.41
C THR A 1051 -11.27 -20.12 16.35
N ILE A 1052 -12.12 -21.04 15.91
CA ILE A 1052 -13.57 -20.79 15.82
C ILE A 1052 -14.18 -20.48 17.19
N LYS A 1053 -13.78 -21.23 18.21
CA LYS A 1053 -14.24 -21.02 19.59
C LYS A 1053 -13.89 -19.62 20.10
N ALA A 1054 -12.68 -19.13 19.82
CA ALA A 1054 -12.26 -17.80 20.22
C ALA A 1054 -13.11 -16.69 19.58
N PHE A 1055 -13.48 -16.81 18.30
CA PHE A 1055 -14.37 -15.85 17.64
C PHE A 1055 -15.78 -15.83 18.26
N VAL A 1056 -16.35 -17.01 18.53
CA VAL A 1056 -17.68 -17.13 19.13
C VAL A 1056 -17.70 -16.61 20.57
N GLU A 1057 -16.68 -16.93 21.37
CA GLU A 1057 -16.56 -16.45 22.75
C GLU A 1057 -16.32 -14.93 22.81
N ALA A 1058 -15.46 -14.39 21.93
CA ALA A 1058 -15.18 -12.96 21.86
C ALA A 1058 -16.45 -12.14 21.53
N GLU A 1059 -17.21 -12.54 20.49
CA GLU A 1059 -18.44 -11.84 20.11
C GLU A 1059 -19.52 -11.93 21.20
N ALA A 1060 -19.55 -13.04 21.95
CA ALA A 1060 -20.51 -13.25 23.04
C ALA A 1060 -20.14 -12.50 24.33
N HIS A 1061 -18.87 -12.09 24.49
CA HIS A 1061 -18.42 -11.38 25.69
C HIS A 1061 -19.05 -9.98 25.75
N PRO A 1062 -19.75 -9.60 26.84
CA PRO A 1062 -20.42 -8.31 26.96
C PRO A 1062 -19.44 -7.20 27.35
N GLY A 1063 -18.36 -7.04 26.57
CA GLY A 1063 -17.25 -6.13 26.87
C GLY A 1063 -16.19 -6.15 25.77
N PRO A 1064 -15.03 -5.54 26.01
CA PRO A 1064 -13.95 -5.51 25.03
C PRO A 1064 -13.32 -6.89 24.86
N SER A 1065 -13.13 -7.29 23.60
CA SER A 1065 -12.50 -8.55 23.22
C SER A 1065 -11.30 -8.32 22.33
N LEU A 1066 -10.22 -9.06 22.53
CA LEU A 1066 -8.99 -9.00 21.75
C LEU A 1066 -8.61 -10.39 21.24
N ILE A 1067 -8.57 -10.57 19.93
CA ILE A 1067 -8.07 -11.75 19.25
C ILE A 1067 -6.75 -11.41 18.55
N ILE A 1068 -5.66 -12.08 18.90
CA ILE A 1068 -4.35 -11.96 18.26
C ILE A 1068 -4.13 -13.20 17.39
N ALA A 1069 -4.19 -13.02 16.07
CA ALA A 1069 -4.16 -14.09 15.09
C ALA A 1069 -2.81 -14.16 14.37
N TYR A 1070 -2.06 -15.25 14.55
CA TYR A 1070 -0.82 -15.45 13.81
C TYR A 1070 -1.09 -15.54 12.32
N SER A 1071 -0.51 -14.61 11.56
CA SER A 1071 -0.81 -14.38 10.16
C SER A 1071 0.46 -14.51 9.32
N PRO A 1072 0.77 -15.72 8.81
CA PRO A 1072 1.85 -15.95 7.86
C PRO A 1072 1.89 -14.97 6.70
N CYS A 1073 3.09 -14.45 6.41
CA CYS A 1073 3.31 -13.44 5.39
C CYS A 1073 4.49 -13.79 4.48
N ILE A 1074 4.46 -13.31 3.24
CA ILE A 1074 5.58 -13.42 2.30
C ILE A 1074 6.90 -12.88 2.87
N ALA A 1075 6.82 -11.94 3.82
CA ALA A 1075 7.98 -11.37 4.53
C ALA A 1075 8.70 -12.39 5.43
N HIS A 1076 8.05 -13.48 5.83
CA HIS A 1076 8.68 -14.57 6.59
C HIS A 1076 9.63 -15.38 5.71
N GLY A 1077 9.37 -15.42 4.39
CA GLY A 1077 10.27 -15.98 3.39
C GLY A 1077 10.32 -17.51 3.38
N TYR A 1078 9.15 -18.14 3.46
CA TYR A 1078 8.94 -19.57 3.20
C TYR A 1078 7.73 -19.76 2.26
N ASP A 1079 7.49 -20.98 1.79
CA ASP A 1079 6.34 -21.29 0.93
C ASP A 1079 5.03 -21.22 1.75
N LEU A 1080 4.20 -20.23 1.47
CA LEU A 1080 2.92 -20.03 2.15
C LEU A 1080 1.91 -21.15 1.90
N GLY A 1081 2.09 -21.99 0.86
CA GLY A 1081 1.32 -23.22 0.69
C GLY A 1081 1.43 -24.17 1.90
N GLU A 1082 2.56 -24.12 2.62
CA GLU A 1082 2.85 -24.93 3.80
C GLU A 1082 2.48 -24.23 5.13
N MET A 1083 1.72 -23.13 5.08
CA MET A 1083 1.46 -22.30 6.26
C MET A 1083 0.81 -23.05 7.42
N ALA A 1084 -0.02 -24.06 7.16
CA ALA A 1084 -0.67 -24.79 8.26
C ALA A 1084 0.31 -25.64 9.06
N ALA A 1085 1.23 -26.34 8.39
CA ALA A 1085 2.30 -27.08 9.05
C ALA A 1085 3.23 -26.13 9.82
N HIS A 1086 3.54 -24.97 9.22
CA HIS A 1086 4.34 -23.94 9.85
C HIS A 1086 3.71 -23.36 11.11
N GLN A 1087 2.42 -23.00 11.09
CA GLN A 1087 1.70 -22.52 12.27
C GLN A 1087 1.66 -23.58 13.38
N LYS A 1088 1.54 -24.86 13.03
CA LYS A 1088 1.64 -25.96 14.00
C LYS A 1088 3.02 -26.02 14.65
N MET A 1089 4.10 -25.88 13.89
CA MET A 1089 5.47 -25.80 14.42
C MET A 1089 5.68 -24.57 15.32
N ALA A 1090 5.07 -23.42 14.97
CA ALA A 1090 5.09 -22.22 15.82
C ALA A 1090 4.47 -22.48 17.20
N ALA A 1091 3.36 -23.21 17.26
CA ALA A 1091 2.75 -23.63 18.53
C ALA A 1091 3.59 -24.69 19.26
N GLU A 1092 4.10 -25.70 18.56
CA GLU A 1092 4.91 -26.79 19.14
C GLU A 1092 6.27 -26.33 19.69
N SER A 1093 6.81 -25.21 19.19
CA SER A 1093 8.04 -24.61 19.70
C SER A 1093 7.83 -23.68 20.90
N GLY A 1094 6.58 -23.35 21.25
CA GLY A 1094 6.27 -22.31 22.23
C GLY A 1094 6.47 -20.88 21.71
N TYR A 1095 6.93 -20.73 20.46
CA TYR A 1095 7.06 -19.44 19.80
C TYR A 1095 5.73 -18.68 19.75
N TRP A 1096 4.65 -19.42 19.49
CA TRP A 1096 3.28 -18.89 19.47
C TRP A 1096 2.35 -19.73 20.35
N PRO A 1097 2.31 -19.50 21.68
CA PRO A 1097 1.41 -20.24 22.56
C PRO A 1097 -0.05 -19.91 22.22
N LEU A 1098 -0.91 -20.93 22.19
CA LEU A 1098 -2.35 -20.76 22.01
C LEU A 1098 -3.02 -20.71 23.38
N TYR A 1099 -3.87 -19.70 23.61
CA TYR A 1099 -4.61 -19.53 24.86
C TYR A 1099 -5.87 -18.69 24.67
N ARG A 1100 -6.77 -18.77 25.64
CA ARG A 1100 -7.96 -17.92 25.80
C ARG A 1100 -8.10 -17.50 27.25
N PHE A 1101 -8.33 -16.22 27.48
CA PHE A 1101 -8.64 -15.60 28.76
C PHE A 1101 -10.07 -15.08 28.70
N ASP A 1102 -10.95 -15.68 29.47
CA ASP A 1102 -12.38 -15.37 29.51
C ASP A 1102 -12.77 -14.95 30.95
N PRO A 1103 -12.97 -13.65 31.20
CA PRO A 1103 -13.35 -13.14 32.51
C PRO A 1103 -14.63 -13.78 33.08
N GLY A 1104 -15.59 -14.11 32.22
CA GLY A 1104 -16.90 -14.64 32.63
C GLY A 1104 -16.86 -16.09 33.14
N ARG A 1105 -15.71 -16.76 33.06
CA ARG A 1105 -15.50 -18.10 33.65
C ARG A 1105 -15.36 -18.05 35.16
N GLU A 1106 -14.80 -16.97 35.70
CA GLU A 1106 -14.59 -16.83 37.14
C GLU A 1106 -15.94 -16.77 37.88
N ASP A 1107 -16.95 -16.15 37.27
CA ASP A 1107 -18.34 -16.16 37.78
C ASP A 1107 -18.92 -17.58 37.91
N LYS A 1108 -18.37 -18.54 37.17
CA LYS A 1108 -18.74 -19.96 37.18
C LYS A 1108 -17.80 -20.83 38.04
N GLY A 1109 -16.83 -20.22 38.72
CA GLY A 1109 -15.84 -20.92 39.54
C GLY A 1109 -14.76 -21.66 38.75
N ASP A 1110 -14.51 -21.27 37.49
CA ASP A 1110 -13.42 -21.78 36.64
C ASP A 1110 -12.34 -20.70 36.48
N HIS A 1111 -11.12 -21.09 36.09
CA HIS A 1111 -10.03 -20.13 35.85
C HIS A 1111 -10.27 -19.37 34.55
N ALA A 1112 -9.99 -18.06 34.56
CA ALA A 1112 -10.16 -17.22 33.38
C ALA A 1112 -9.21 -17.62 32.23
N LEU A 1113 -7.93 -17.89 32.54
CA LEU A 1113 -6.93 -18.26 31.54
C LEU A 1113 -6.88 -19.77 31.28
N HIS A 1114 -6.98 -20.15 30.02
CA HIS A 1114 -6.81 -21.51 29.54
C HIS A 1114 -5.71 -21.58 28.46
N LEU A 1115 -4.66 -22.38 28.70
CA LEU A 1115 -3.64 -22.71 27.70
C LEU A 1115 -4.16 -23.81 26.77
N ASP A 1116 -4.46 -23.44 25.53
CA ASP A 1116 -4.97 -24.36 24.50
C ASP A 1116 -3.83 -25.11 23.75
N SER A 1117 -2.61 -24.62 23.84
CA SER A 1117 -1.41 -25.27 23.31
C SER A 1117 -0.75 -26.18 24.36
N ARG A 1118 0.00 -27.19 23.90
CA ARG A 1118 0.79 -28.07 24.78
C ARG A 1118 2.15 -27.44 25.07
N LYS A 1119 2.79 -27.87 26.16
CA LYS A 1119 4.19 -27.53 26.48
C LYS A 1119 5.10 -27.63 25.25
N PRO A 1120 6.04 -26.68 25.06
CA PRO A 1120 6.99 -26.69 23.96
C PRO A 1120 7.70 -28.05 23.83
N ARG A 1121 7.78 -28.60 22.62
CA ARG A 1121 8.34 -29.92 22.31
C ARG A 1121 9.51 -29.89 21.34
N ILE A 1122 9.61 -28.83 20.54
CA ILE A 1122 10.72 -28.61 19.62
C ILE A 1122 11.47 -27.33 20.00
N PRO A 1123 12.79 -27.24 19.78
CA PRO A 1123 13.54 -26.00 20.00
C PRO A 1123 13.12 -24.89 19.03
N PHE A 1124 13.15 -23.64 19.48
CA PHE A 1124 12.88 -22.46 18.65
C PHE A 1124 13.74 -22.42 17.38
N LYS A 1125 15.01 -22.82 17.48
CA LYS A 1125 15.93 -22.86 16.33
C LYS A 1125 15.42 -23.74 15.17
N GLU A 1126 14.70 -24.81 15.47
CA GLU A 1126 14.12 -25.69 14.44
C GLU A 1126 13.02 -24.97 13.65
N PHE A 1127 12.13 -24.27 14.35
CA PHE A 1127 11.14 -23.38 13.74
C PHE A 1127 11.80 -22.21 12.98
N ALA A 1128 12.70 -21.48 13.63
CA ALA A 1128 13.37 -20.32 13.01
C ALA A 1128 14.10 -20.70 11.71
N SER A 1129 14.67 -21.90 11.63
CA SER A 1129 15.40 -22.36 10.45
C SER A 1129 14.53 -22.58 9.21
N THR A 1130 13.19 -22.64 9.35
CA THR A 1130 12.28 -22.77 8.20
C THR A 1130 12.00 -21.45 7.49
N GLU A 1131 12.34 -20.31 8.12
CA GLU A 1131 12.03 -18.98 7.59
C GLU A 1131 13.29 -18.24 7.13
N ALA A 1132 13.22 -17.57 5.98
CA ALA A 1132 14.35 -16.79 5.48
C ALA A 1132 14.70 -15.60 6.38
N ARG A 1133 13.74 -15.01 7.10
CA ARG A 1133 13.96 -13.87 8.01
C ARG A 1133 14.85 -14.21 9.22
N PHE A 1134 15.07 -15.49 9.53
CA PHE A 1134 16.07 -15.90 10.53
C PHE A 1134 17.31 -16.49 9.84
N ALA A 1135 17.12 -17.27 8.77
CA ALA A 1135 18.21 -17.90 8.03
C ALA A 1135 19.15 -16.89 7.34
N MET A 1136 18.67 -15.68 7.01
CA MET A 1136 19.53 -14.61 6.48
C MET A 1136 20.60 -14.20 7.50
N LEU A 1137 20.20 -13.94 8.75
CA LEU A 1137 21.12 -13.57 9.82
C LEU A 1137 22.13 -14.67 10.10
N ALA A 1138 21.66 -15.93 10.18
CA ALA A 1138 22.53 -17.08 10.42
C ALA A 1138 23.61 -17.26 9.34
N ARG A 1139 23.38 -16.77 8.11
CA ARG A 1139 24.36 -16.78 7.02
C ARG A 1139 25.27 -15.56 7.01
N SER A 1140 24.75 -14.37 7.28
CA SER A 1140 25.53 -13.12 7.22
C SER A 1140 26.34 -12.87 8.49
N GLN A 1141 25.81 -13.21 9.66
CA GLN A 1141 26.42 -13.00 10.98
C GLN A 1141 26.17 -14.20 11.93
N PRO A 1142 26.87 -15.34 11.73
CA PRO A 1142 26.58 -16.60 12.43
C PRO A 1142 26.67 -16.51 13.97
N GLU A 1143 27.65 -15.78 14.51
CA GLU A 1143 27.84 -15.63 15.95
C GLU A 1143 26.71 -14.82 16.60
N VAL A 1144 26.29 -13.73 15.95
CA VAL A 1144 25.15 -12.90 16.39
C VAL A 1144 23.87 -13.71 16.35
N ALA A 1145 23.64 -14.46 15.27
CA ALA A 1145 22.47 -15.33 15.13
C ALA A 1145 22.39 -16.38 16.25
N ALA A 1146 23.51 -17.05 16.56
CA ALA A 1146 23.56 -18.06 17.61
C ALA A 1146 23.18 -17.48 18.97
N ARG A 1147 23.77 -16.32 19.33
CA ARG A 1147 23.45 -15.61 20.57
C ARG A 1147 21.96 -15.21 20.64
N LEU A 1148 21.45 -14.58 19.58
CA LEU A 1148 20.06 -14.11 19.57
C LEU A 1148 19.04 -15.28 19.56
N PHE A 1149 19.37 -16.43 18.97
CA PHE A 1149 18.53 -17.64 19.04
C PHE A 1149 18.48 -18.23 20.45
N GLU A 1150 19.60 -18.23 21.18
CA GLU A 1150 19.61 -18.66 22.59
C GLU A 1150 18.79 -17.72 23.48
N GLU A 1151 18.95 -16.41 23.30
CA GLU A 1151 18.15 -15.40 24.01
C GLU A 1151 16.65 -15.55 23.67
N ALA A 1152 16.29 -15.77 22.40
CA ALA A 1152 14.90 -15.97 21.99
C ALA A 1152 14.30 -17.25 22.59
N GLN A 1153 15.09 -18.33 22.68
CA GLN A 1153 14.66 -19.56 23.35
C GLN A 1153 14.38 -19.34 24.84
N ARG A 1154 15.18 -18.50 25.52
CA ARG A 1154 14.94 -18.13 26.92
C ARG A 1154 13.66 -17.30 27.06
N ASP A 1155 13.48 -16.28 26.22
CA ASP A 1155 12.26 -15.45 26.20
C ASP A 1155 10.99 -16.32 26.06
N ILE A 1156 11.03 -17.34 25.20
CA ILE A 1156 9.92 -18.30 24.98
C ILE A 1156 9.65 -19.14 26.24
N VAL A 1157 10.70 -19.68 26.87
CA VAL A 1157 10.57 -20.52 28.07
C VAL A 1157 10.04 -19.71 29.25
N ASP A 1158 10.56 -18.50 29.44
CA ASP A 1158 10.15 -17.60 30.53
C ASP A 1158 8.69 -17.18 30.37
N ARG A 1159 8.26 -16.82 29.16
CA ARG A 1159 6.85 -16.52 28.86
C ARG A 1159 5.95 -17.72 29.09
N TRP A 1160 6.38 -18.93 28.70
CA TRP A 1160 5.61 -20.14 28.94
C TRP A 1160 5.40 -20.38 30.44
N HIS A 1161 6.46 -20.33 31.25
CA HIS A 1161 6.36 -20.49 32.70
C HIS A 1161 5.47 -19.44 33.35
N LEU A 1162 5.54 -18.19 32.88
CA LEU A 1162 4.66 -17.13 33.37
C LEU A 1162 3.19 -17.45 33.11
N TYR A 1163 2.84 -17.87 31.88
CA TYR A 1163 1.45 -18.22 31.58
C TYR A 1163 0.97 -19.46 32.35
N GLU A 1164 1.84 -20.45 32.59
CA GLU A 1164 1.48 -21.59 33.46
C GLU A 1164 1.14 -21.14 34.88
N GLN A 1165 1.85 -20.16 35.42
CA GLN A 1165 1.53 -19.57 36.72
C GLN A 1165 0.22 -18.78 36.66
N MET A 1166 -0.01 -18.02 35.59
CA MET A 1166 -1.24 -17.23 35.42
C MET A 1166 -2.51 -18.09 35.30
N VAL A 1167 -2.43 -19.30 34.75
CA VAL A 1167 -3.56 -20.25 34.71
C VAL A 1167 -4.07 -20.57 36.11
N LEU A 1168 -3.21 -20.53 37.13
CA LEU A 1168 -3.55 -20.87 38.51
C LEU A 1168 -4.05 -19.66 39.32
N VAL A 1169 -4.09 -18.46 38.73
CA VAL A 1169 -4.53 -17.25 39.44
C VAL A 1169 -6.05 -17.26 39.61
N GLU A 1170 -6.49 -17.02 40.84
CA GLU A 1170 -7.89 -16.75 41.20
C GLU A 1170 -8.04 -15.25 41.47
N ARG A 1171 -8.93 -14.56 40.74
CA ARG A 1171 -9.11 -13.10 40.85
C ARG A 1171 -10.33 -12.68 41.67
N THR A 1172 -11.32 -13.54 41.79
CA THR A 1172 -12.56 -13.30 42.56
C THR A 1172 -12.43 -13.84 43.98
N ALA A 1173 -12.01 -12.98 44.92
CA ALA A 1173 -12.15 -13.27 46.34
C ALA A 1173 -13.61 -13.02 46.77
N ARG A 1174 -14.30 -14.02 47.32
CA ARG A 1174 -15.59 -13.79 47.99
C ARG A 1174 -15.27 -13.14 49.33
N PHE A 1175 -15.97 -12.05 49.68
CA PHE A 1175 -15.71 -11.28 50.91
C PHE A 1175 -15.73 -12.13 52.20
N GLY A 1176 -16.32 -13.34 52.17
CA GLY A 1176 -16.33 -14.30 53.29
C GLY A 1176 -15.12 -15.24 53.37
N ASP A 1177 -14.28 -15.34 52.33
CA ASP A 1177 -13.07 -16.18 52.31
C ASP A 1177 -11.85 -15.46 52.92
N LEU A 1178 -12.01 -14.19 53.31
CA LEU A 1178 -10.96 -13.34 53.92
C LEU A 1178 -11.05 -13.29 55.46
N GLU A 1179 -11.98 -14.04 56.08
CA GLU A 1179 -12.16 -14.12 57.54
C GLU A 1179 -11.60 -15.41 58.19
N GLU A 1180 -10.97 -16.31 57.43
CA GLU A 1180 -10.09 -17.40 57.94
C GLU A 1180 -8.61 -17.04 57.79
#